data_AF-A0A1J4K8F0-F1
#
_entry.id   AF-A0A1J4K8F0-F1
#
_cell.length_a   1.000
_cell.length_b   1.000
_cell.length_c   1.000
_cell.angle_alpha   90.00
_cell.angle_beta   90.00
_cell.angle_gamma   90.00
#
_symmetry.space_group_name_H-M   'P 1'
#
loop_
_entity.id
_entity.type
_entity.pdbx_description
1 polymer ?
#
loop_
_entity_poly.entity_id
_entity_poly.type
_entity_poly.pdbx_seq_one_letter_code
_entity_poly.pdbx_strand_id
1 'polypeptide(L)'
;MLFFLSQFALCVVNHIGHGVFGKKIDFTEKSDHNFDFHKYSKIDAEKADDKIEIIISDTSFSRPLNVNLDDFTKSNIIFRSKSGTQHVHLFYEGDIITKSLTFESVFVIVSKQKLKINNLILYQSPLFCAAGQISIEVAVLTSDFLSLPATFISSVEISNHFFFIDENSVQNDDNVFNADAIQEPHAKIILLGGAKQTRSTSFQRQDKNNTISSELEKITEFLNNDHNKIKNILKNYSQNIQNAALTNTSNLGSFVSAHDFIKSLKKIQKEQESQIIHINPDMPSDLNDSDSEDHDYDSLIQFSETVEPEITQIPFLTDNHFYMEDNETNSSDPNITENLGIYSFNSTLRGISIYDDYVIALLNNADSLNLSANASQEIYINTTSNLIDISYYGNNSFFFNLNFKLLLIEECIVVFNQSFDQVSDSILQEITIYHLKPITMTSATSVPYINIIPITNVQFIPDRQIAENFCMCLKSRFSTCFENKECLLYRVPDENYFIGSNASFMTSLAKSKNEIINIYVTNSLDEEYHIIDLKPSSRSGKIYNFISASNEVRTAINLHDTGLDGSTHISLTFTDIDVTTLDVKTGILSSLTLKNSPVIVEDSFSLPDFLTDLTSLTLQQKETILVTNSLELTRGTAETIGVNIILAKNAKINIAHISYFPVIFLSTNSITFSDSNIDFTIFIEDGGPSIIEIEEQTPKINPTVSLITFSSYSNLKLHMIFKLTTSLTVSFLQALPLPENLLITFQPNEAMNTLSLIMPMDTENFPSDQKQYHFENITGNIDLVLLTPETVSSFIAALARGDFFAYNLSGFAVNLLDYLTSVTLHNNYFNMVIDNITIQISRQFVYGKLRLMTNATHVINIELAEPNMTTVPPFVIETTVDNGKIFFDDSFANFSNTNLSDLISVKHGTYNITLMTNLETVPLVQVDDSIVGVLYEGGINHFNLPENFTSFRSGPELTVNITKPSIDIYQDDFLAEKVHFYGNSFYFHVFSKSLTHYFFQNASLYFEMPNNSNTFYASSLTLRNSSFVQGVAVHCDYLNSDLHSIILRSIILFFVKFHSDIYLDDPIENILILEEGIQFVQNDKKKSSHIDGPNINIHYSGNDPISFSLANNKSLNDVSIRLFLSGGDKIIKLDKSWYNVENPKKFRIIVNDLTMKLTIRVELMKLPDIEIVDSNGNLFEFQEDLYTPVFTSKLSFMIFGTLAIIIIFISAILLIAGICCYDKLSSYEENDIQALSLAELNSSSEAEYEN
;
A
#
# COMPACT_ATOMS: atom_id res chain seq x y z
N MET A 1 20.29 61.82 31.41
CA MET A 1 21.10 61.92 30.18
C MET A 1 22.55 61.44 30.32
N LEU A 2 23.11 61.25 31.52
CA LEU A 2 24.50 60.77 31.72
C LEU A 2 24.60 59.41 32.46
N PHE A 3 23.53 58.62 32.42
CA PHE A 3 23.46 57.25 32.97
C PHE A 3 22.82 56.25 31.98
N PHE A 4 22.71 56.65 30.71
CA PHE A 4 22.17 55.85 29.60
C PHE A 4 23.23 55.63 28.50
N LEU A 5 24.50 55.85 28.83
CA LEU A 5 25.63 55.92 27.91
C LEU A 5 26.72 54.84 28.19
N SER A 6 26.39 53.84 29.01
CA SER A 6 27.30 52.76 29.41
C SER A 6 26.81 51.35 29.03
N GLN A 7 25.83 51.25 28.12
CA GLN A 7 25.24 49.98 27.65
C GLN A 7 25.11 49.91 26.12
N PHE A 8 25.98 50.64 25.39
CA PHE A 8 25.96 50.71 23.92
C PHE A 8 27.37 50.67 23.29
N ALA A 9 28.34 50.09 24.01
CA ALA A 9 29.77 50.19 23.67
C ALA A 9 30.55 48.88 23.87
N LEU A 10 29.94 47.72 23.57
CA LEU A 10 30.59 46.40 23.66
C LEU A 10 30.08 45.38 22.63
N CYS A 11 29.96 45.76 21.35
CA CYS A 11 29.54 44.82 20.29
C CYS A 11 30.09 45.18 18.89
N VAL A 12 31.40 45.43 18.75
CA VAL A 12 32.05 45.61 17.45
C VAL A 12 33.43 44.93 17.44
N VAL A 13 33.60 43.97 16.53
CA VAL A 13 34.87 43.35 16.05
C VAL A 13 35.76 42.65 17.08
N ASN A 14 35.75 41.32 17.04
CA ASN A 14 36.94 40.55 16.65
C ASN A 14 36.57 39.09 16.30
N HIS A 15 36.73 38.71 15.03
CA HIS A 15 36.78 37.31 14.62
C HIS A 15 37.88 37.15 13.54
N ILE A 16 38.85 36.29 13.84
CA ILE A 16 39.81 35.76 12.87
C ILE A 16 39.64 34.24 12.93
N GLY A 17 39.49 33.60 11.77
CA GLY A 17 39.08 32.19 11.69
C GLY A 17 40.22 31.20 11.98
N HIS A 18 39.83 29.95 12.23
CA HIS A 18 40.70 28.77 12.17
C HIS A 18 39.95 27.62 11.49
N GLY A 19 40.70 26.68 10.88
CA GLY A 19 40.14 25.63 10.02
C GLY A 19 39.42 24.50 10.76
N VAL A 20 38.48 23.88 10.06
CA VAL A 20 37.59 22.81 10.55
C VAL A 20 38.32 21.46 10.65
N PHE A 21 38.07 20.71 11.73
CA PHE A 21 38.33 19.28 11.86
C PHE A 21 37.19 18.64 12.66
N GLY A 22 36.20 18.06 11.97
CA GLY A 22 35.02 17.48 12.62
C GLY A 22 35.32 16.16 13.34
N LYS A 23 34.59 15.92 14.44
CA LYS A 23 34.69 14.71 15.26
C LYS A 23 33.82 13.57 14.69
N LYS A 24 34.45 12.60 14.01
CA LYS A 24 33.80 11.35 13.58
C LYS A 24 33.45 10.48 14.80
N ILE A 25 32.27 9.87 14.81
CA ILE A 25 31.93 8.75 15.70
C ILE A 25 31.68 7.52 14.82
N ASP A 26 32.39 6.43 15.09
CA ASP A 26 32.39 5.19 14.32
C ASP A 26 31.90 4.07 15.24
N PHE A 27 30.75 3.46 14.96
CA PHE A 27 30.11 2.49 15.84
C PHE A 27 30.48 1.06 15.39
N THR A 28 31.46 0.44 16.06
CA THR A 28 31.95 -0.92 15.76
C THR A 28 32.30 -1.73 17.01
N GLU A 29 31.33 -1.98 17.89
CA GLU A 29 31.48 -2.98 18.97
C GLU A 29 30.22 -3.86 19.06
N LYS A 30 30.40 -5.19 19.10
CA LYS A 30 29.31 -6.15 19.34
C LYS A 30 29.07 -6.29 20.84
N SER A 31 27.93 -5.81 21.36
CA SER A 31 27.36 -6.23 22.66
C SER A 31 25.90 -5.77 22.80
N ASP A 32 25.20 -6.28 23.81
CA ASP A 32 23.73 -6.37 23.85
C ASP A 32 22.96 -5.13 24.34
N HIS A 33 21.70 -5.06 23.90
CA HIS A 33 20.53 -4.35 24.43
C HIS A 33 20.66 -2.92 25.05
N ASN A 34 19.90 -1.98 24.46
CA ASN A 34 19.62 -0.61 24.94
C ASN A 34 20.84 0.28 25.23
N PHE A 35 21.29 0.97 24.19
CA PHE A 35 22.40 1.92 24.24
C PHE A 35 21.97 3.28 24.84
N ASP A 36 22.32 3.54 26.10
CA ASP A 36 21.98 4.80 26.81
C ASP A 36 22.88 5.99 26.37
N PHE A 37 22.28 6.95 25.66
CA PHE A 37 22.94 8.18 25.20
C PHE A 37 23.39 9.11 26.35
N HIS A 38 22.81 9.03 27.55
CA HIS A 38 23.23 9.86 28.70
C HIS A 38 24.69 9.61 29.11
N LYS A 39 25.29 8.48 28.73
CA LYS A 39 26.69 8.16 28.99
C LYS A 39 27.67 8.99 28.13
N TYR A 40 27.24 9.49 26.97
CA TYR A 40 28.07 10.26 26.03
C TYR A 40 27.73 11.76 25.97
N SER A 41 26.52 12.17 26.37
CA SER A 41 26.09 13.58 26.40
C SER A 41 26.91 14.49 27.34
N LYS A 42 27.79 13.91 28.16
CA LYS A 42 28.62 14.61 29.16
C LYS A 42 30.08 14.87 28.73
N ILE A 43 30.43 14.64 27.46
CA ILE A 43 31.79 14.85 26.93
C ILE A 43 31.92 16.25 26.30
N ASP A 44 32.53 17.18 27.06
CA ASP A 44 33.08 18.48 26.64
C ASP A 44 32.17 19.40 25.79
N ALA A 45 31.13 19.95 26.42
CA ALA A 45 30.26 20.99 25.85
C ALA A 45 30.91 22.39 25.67
N GLU A 46 32.25 22.49 25.63
CA GLU A 46 32.99 23.77 25.52
C GLU A 46 33.71 23.97 24.16
N LYS A 47 33.41 23.16 23.13
CA LYS A 47 33.91 23.41 21.75
C LYS A 47 32.78 23.37 20.71
N ALA A 48 32.87 24.33 19.78
CA ALA A 48 31.76 24.74 18.92
C ALA A 48 31.81 24.10 17.52
N ASP A 49 31.54 22.80 17.43
CA ASP A 49 31.10 22.15 16.19
C ASP A 49 29.57 22.07 16.18
N ASP A 50 28.89 22.65 15.20
CA ASP A 50 27.40 22.63 15.14
C ASP A 50 26.82 21.43 14.37
N LYS A 51 27.70 20.58 13.84
CA LYS A 51 27.38 19.32 13.18
C LYS A 51 27.78 18.11 14.03
N ILE A 52 26.91 17.10 14.06
CA ILE A 52 27.21 15.73 14.50
C ILE A 52 27.15 14.80 13.28
N GLU A 53 28.05 13.81 13.20
CA GLU A 53 28.05 12.79 12.16
C GLU A 53 28.09 11.40 12.80
N ILE A 54 27.07 10.59 12.49
CA ILE A 54 26.83 9.24 12.99
C ILE A 54 26.96 8.29 11.80
N ILE A 55 27.98 7.42 11.85
CA ILE A 55 28.22 6.42 10.81
C ILE A 55 27.76 5.06 11.32
N ILE A 56 26.88 4.43 10.55
CA ILE A 56 26.06 3.27 10.95
C ILE A 56 26.53 2.02 10.20
N SER A 57 26.67 0.93 10.92
CA SER A 57 26.90 -0.42 10.38
C SER A 57 26.11 -1.43 11.21
N ASP A 58 25.89 -2.61 10.64
CA ASP A 58 25.35 -3.81 11.31
C ASP A 58 23.93 -3.63 11.92
N THR A 59 23.10 -2.77 11.31
CA THR A 59 21.68 -2.57 11.66
C THR A 59 20.73 -3.17 10.62
N SER A 60 19.55 -3.63 11.06
CA SER A 60 18.52 -4.24 10.20
C SER A 60 17.14 -3.68 10.53
N PHE A 61 16.12 -3.96 9.70
CA PHE A 61 14.73 -3.58 9.99
C PHE A 61 14.24 -4.11 11.36
N SER A 62 14.66 -5.33 11.73
CA SER A 62 14.34 -5.95 13.04
C SER A 62 15.24 -5.47 14.19
N ARG A 63 16.36 -4.81 13.89
CA ARG A 63 17.32 -4.25 14.87
C ARG A 63 17.81 -2.86 14.41
N PRO A 64 16.93 -1.84 14.37
CA PRO A 64 17.30 -0.50 13.95
C PRO A 64 18.08 0.23 15.06
N LEU A 65 18.94 1.17 14.69
CA LEU A 65 19.56 2.09 15.64
C LEU A 65 18.48 3.05 16.18
N ASN A 66 18.04 2.85 17.42
CA ASN A 66 17.10 3.73 18.10
C ASN A 66 17.80 5.04 18.50
N VAL A 67 17.25 6.18 18.09
CA VAL A 67 17.82 7.52 18.31
C VAL A 67 16.71 8.49 18.71
N ASN A 68 16.79 9.04 19.91
CA ASN A 68 15.93 10.15 20.34
C ASN A 68 16.54 11.48 19.89
N LEU A 69 15.82 12.24 19.05
CA LEU A 69 16.32 13.51 18.49
C LEU A 69 16.35 14.65 19.52
N ASP A 70 15.55 14.56 20.59
CA ASP A 70 15.50 15.57 21.64
C ASP A 70 16.75 15.54 22.56
N ASP A 71 17.46 14.40 22.62
CA ASP A 71 18.73 14.28 23.37
C ASP A 71 19.89 15.05 22.72
N PHE A 72 19.75 15.42 21.44
CA PHE A 72 20.77 16.15 20.69
C PHE A 72 20.58 17.65 20.84
N THR A 73 21.53 18.34 21.47
CA THR A 73 21.49 19.81 21.56
C THR A 73 21.86 20.51 20.25
N LYS A 74 22.67 19.87 19.39
CA LYS A 74 23.16 20.43 18.12
C LYS A 74 22.08 20.54 17.05
N SER A 75 22.27 21.47 16.11
CA SER A 75 21.29 21.84 15.08
C SER A 75 21.45 21.08 13.76
N ASN A 76 22.61 20.46 13.49
CA ASN A 76 22.82 19.65 12.29
C ASN A 76 23.29 18.23 12.68
N ILE A 77 22.56 17.20 12.22
CA ILE A 77 22.87 15.79 12.50
C ILE A 77 22.85 15.02 11.18
N ILE A 78 23.96 14.35 10.88
CA ILE A 78 24.13 13.55 9.66
C ILE A 78 24.22 12.07 10.04
N PHE A 79 23.36 11.25 9.44
CA PHE A 79 23.35 9.80 9.50
C PHE A 79 23.84 9.24 8.16
N ARG A 80 24.86 8.38 8.19
CA ARG A 80 25.49 7.84 6.99
C ARG A 80 25.71 6.34 7.14
N SER A 81 25.23 5.55 6.18
CA SER A 81 25.60 4.14 6.11
C SER A 81 27.08 3.99 5.80
N LYS A 82 27.71 3.03 6.47
CA LYS A 82 29.08 2.58 6.20
C LYS A 82 29.17 1.63 5.01
N SER A 83 28.10 0.85 4.77
CA SER A 83 27.99 -0.16 3.73
C SER A 83 26.55 -0.71 3.66
N GLY A 84 25.99 -0.79 2.44
CA GLY A 84 24.63 -1.29 2.20
C GLY A 84 23.53 -0.42 2.83
N THR A 85 22.31 -0.94 2.85
CA THR A 85 21.18 -0.33 3.57
C THR A 85 21.35 -0.50 5.08
N GLN A 86 21.12 0.56 5.84
CA GLN A 86 21.17 0.58 7.31
C GLN A 86 19.88 1.19 7.87
N HIS A 87 19.44 0.78 9.06
CA HIS A 87 18.14 1.17 9.62
C HIS A 87 18.27 2.00 10.90
N VAL A 88 17.56 3.13 10.95
CA VAL A 88 17.52 4.06 12.10
C VAL A 88 16.07 4.32 12.50
N HIS A 89 15.76 4.28 13.79
CA HIS A 89 14.43 4.62 14.32
C HIS A 89 14.50 5.90 15.16
N LEU A 90 13.81 6.94 14.68
CA LEU A 90 13.82 8.28 15.24
C LEU A 90 12.63 8.52 16.18
N PHE A 91 12.95 8.82 17.43
CA PHE A 91 12.01 9.23 18.47
C PHE A 91 12.10 10.75 18.68
N TYR A 92 10.97 11.39 18.96
CA TYR A 92 10.86 12.82 19.29
C TYR A 92 9.51 13.12 19.95
N GLU A 93 9.48 13.99 20.96
CA GLU A 93 8.26 14.37 21.68
C GLU A 93 7.51 15.54 21.03
N GLY A 94 8.18 16.47 20.33
CA GLY A 94 7.56 17.68 19.75
C GLY A 94 8.03 18.06 18.34
N ASP A 95 7.59 19.24 17.87
CA ASP A 95 7.94 19.81 16.55
C ASP A 95 9.44 20.20 16.50
N ILE A 96 10.24 19.50 15.68
CA ILE A 96 11.72 19.61 15.65
C ILE A 96 12.24 20.75 14.74
N ILE A 97 11.51 21.88 14.70
CA ILE A 97 11.70 23.03 13.77
C ILE A 97 13.11 23.64 13.81
N THR A 98 13.92 23.38 14.84
CA THR A 98 15.29 23.92 14.95
C THR A 98 16.39 23.03 14.35
N LYS A 99 16.05 21.82 13.87
CA LYS A 99 17.03 20.84 13.38
C LYS A 99 17.18 20.83 11.86
N SER A 100 18.36 20.40 11.45
CA SER A 100 18.72 19.99 10.09
C SER A 100 19.15 18.54 10.17
N LEU A 101 18.53 17.67 9.37
CA LEU A 101 18.88 16.25 9.31
C LEU A 101 19.39 15.90 7.91
N THR A 102 20.35 14.99 7.84
CA THR A 102 20.87 14.44 6.59
C THR A 102 20.96 12.93 6.71
N PHE A 103 20.45 12.21 5.72
CA PHE A 103 20.49 10.76 5.64
C PHE A 103 21.13 10.33 4.31
N GLU A 104 22.16 9.48 4.40
CA GLU A 104 22.90 8.96 3.24
C GLU A 104 22.93 7.42 3.28
N SER A 105 22.16 6.79 2.39
CA SER A 105 21.90 5.35 2.29
C SER A 105 21.34 4.70 3.56
N VAL A 106 20.39 5.37 4.24
CA VAL A 106 19.79 4.94 5.52
C VAL A 106 18.26 4.89 5.41
N PHE A 107 17.66 3.73 5.74
CA PHE A 107 16.23 3.54 5.90
C PHE A 107 15.78 4.09 7.26
N VAL A 108 14.84 5.04 7.26
CA VAL A 108 14.48 5.82 8.45
C VAL A 108 13.06 5.53 8.92
N ILE A 109 12.94 4.84 10.05
CA ILE A 109 11.69 4.75 10.81
C ILE A 109 11.50 6.05 11.59
N VAL A 110 10.32 6.68 11.52
CA VAL A 110 9.93 7.75 12.45
C VAL A 110 8.80 7.28 13.36
N SER A 111 8.84 7.65 14.63
CA SER A 111 7.85 7.23 15.64
C SER A 111 6.48 7.89 15.51
N LYS A 112 6.28 8.84 14.58
CA LYS A 112 5.06 9.65 14.40
C LYS A 112 4.78 9.93 12.92
N GLN A 113 3.50 9.96 12.55
CA GLN A 113 3.00 10.31 11.20
C GLN A 113 3.24 11.77 10.78
N LYS A 114 3.79 12.64 11.64
CA LYS A 114 4.04 14.05 11.31
C LYS A 114 5.43 14.49 11.74
N LEU A 115 6.29 14.75 10.77
CA LEU A 115 7.67 15.19 10.96
C LEU A 115 7.80 16.66 10.57
N LYS A 116 8.17 17.53 11.52
CA LYS A 116 8.40 18.96 11.27
C LYS A 116 9.83 19.36 11.58
N ILE A 117 10.50 20.00 10.62
CA ILE A 117 11.95 20.19 10.62
C ILE A 117 12.37 21.44 9.82
N ASN A 118 13.55 22.03 10.07
CA ASN A 118 14.04 23.16 9.26
C ASN A 118 14.53 22.69 7.89
N ASN A 119 15.55 21.82 7.89
CA ASN A 119 16.20 21.34 6.67
C ASN A 119 16.25 19.81 6.68
N LEU A 120 15.88 19.17 5.58
CA LEU A 120 15.95 17.72 5.42
C LEU A 120 16.72 17.40 4.14
N ILE A 121 17.77 16.58 4.26
CA ILE A 121 18.54 16.07 3.13
C ILE A 121 18.39 14.55 3.12
N LEU A 122 17.89 14.01 2.03
CA LEU A 122 17.72 12.57 1.81
C LEU A 122 18.56 12.18 0.58
N TYR A 123 19.36 11.14 0.75
CA TYR A 123 20.07 10.49 -0.35
C TYR A 123 19.97 8.98 -0.18
N GLN A 124 19.25 8.31 -1.07
CA GLN A 124 18.94 6.88 -1.06
C GLN A 124 18.41 6.40 0.31
N SER A 125 17.56 7.23 0.92
CA SER A 125 17.19 7.16 2.34
C SER A 125 15.67 7.34 2.54
N PRO A 126 14.86 6.30 2.27
CA PRO A 126 13.41 6.37 2.41
C PRO A 126 12.97 6.50 3.88
N LEU A 127 11.93 7.29 4.09
CA LEU A 127 11.27 7.56 5.37
C LEU A 127 9.96 6.78 5.48
N PHE A 128 9.73 6.11 6.61
CA PHE A 128 8.50 5.37 6.90
C PHE A 128 8.11 5.43 8.38
N CYS A 129 6.82 5.25 8.67
CA CYS A 129 6.30 5.25 10.04
C CYS A 129 5.45 4.00 10.29
N ALA A 130 5.71 3.30 11.39
CA ALA A 130 4.95 2.10 11.76
C ALA A 130 3.45 2.38 12.03
N ALA A 131 3.07 3.65 12.22
CA ALA A 131 1.68 4.07 12.40
C ALA A 131 0.96 4.43 11.08
N GLY A 132 1.63 4.42 9.92
CA GLY A 132 1.03 4.75 8.61
C GLY A 132 1.83 5.78 7.81
N GLN A 133 1.19 6.42 6.83
CA GLN A 133 1.84 7.45 6.00
C GLN A 133 2.29 8.67 6.81
N ILE A 134 3.42 9.27 6.41
CA ILE A 134 3.98 10.48 7.00
C ILE A 134 3.55 11.73 6.22
N SER A 135 3.16 12.80 6.92
CA SER A 135 3.22 14.16 6.38
C SER A 135 4.45 14.89 6.90
N ILE A 136 5.25 15.47 6.01
CA ILE A 136 6.49 16.18 6.33
C ILE A 136 6.27 17.69 6.13
N GLU A 137 6.60 18.49 7.15
CA GLU A 137 6.69 19.96 7.05
C GLU A 137 8.15 20.40 7.14
N VAL A 138 8.66 21.08 6.11
CA VAL A 138 10.08 21.46 6.00
C VAL A 138 10.27 22.85 5.39
N ALA A 139 11.35 23.56 5.74
CA ALA A 139 11.71 24.80 5.06
C ALA A 139 12.54 24.54 3.79
N VAL A 140 13.62 23.77 3.92
CA VAL A 140 14.46 23.36 2.79
C VAL A 140 14.55 21.83 2.69
N LEU A 141 14.09 21.28 1.57
CA LEU A 141 14.23 19.87 1.24
C LEU A 141 15.31 19.69 0.16
N THR A 142 16.19 18.72 0.35
CA THR A 142 17.01 18.14 -0.70
C THR A 142 16.71 16.65 -0.76
N SER A 143 16.32 16.12 -1.92
CA SER A 143 16.01 14.70 -2.07
C SER A 143 16.25 14.20 -3.49
N ASP A 144 16.63 12.94 -3.62
CA ASP A 144 16.41 12.15 -4.83
C ASP A 144 14.96 11.61 -4.91
N PHE A 145 14.72 10.80 -5.94
CA PHE A 145 13.49 10.10 -6.26
C PHE A 145 13.17 8.99 -5.23
N LEU A 146 14.14 8.10 -4.97
CA LEU A 146 13.98 6.88 -4.16
C LEU A 146 13.61 7.17 -2.69
N SER A 147 13.98 8.33 -2.18
CA SER A 147 13.75 8.68 -0.77
C SER A 147 12.34 9.17 -0.44
N LEU A 148 11.45 9.40 -1.44
CA LEU A 148 10.11 9.99 -1.24
C LEU A 148 8.96 9.17 -1.90
N PRO A 149 8.75 7.90 -1.52
CA PRO A 149 7.64 7.09 -2.03
C PRO A 149 6.30 7.43 -1.34
N ALA A 150 5.21 7.43 -2.10
CA ALA A 150 3.85 7.69 -1.61
C ALA A 150 3.28 6.55 -0.76
N THR A 151 3.83 5.34 -0.87
CA THR A 151 3.51 4.21 0.00
C THR A 151 3.71 4.56 1.48
N PHE A 152 4.75 5.35 1.79
CA PHE A 152 5.11 5.72 3.16
C PHE A 152 4.97 7.21 3.50
N ILE A 153 4.85 8.10 2.52
CA ILE A 153 4.77 9.56 2.73
C ILE A 153 3.56 10.14 1.97
N SER A 154 2.54 10.63 2.68
CA SER A 154 1.33 11.20 2.06
C SER A 154 1.61 12.54 1.37
N SER A 155 2.47 13.37 1.98
CA SER A 155 2.64 14.77 1.61
C SER A 155 3.94 15.37 2.16
N VAL A 156 4.53 16.29 1.41
CA VAL A 156 5.70 17.07 1.84
C VAL A 156 5.46 18.55 1.56
N GLU A 157 5.24 19.32 2.61
CA GLU A 157 5.02 20.77 2.58
C GLU A 157 6.35 21.51 2.74
N ILE A 158 6.72 22.31 1.74
CA ILE A 158 8.04 22.95 1.63
C ILE A 158 7.87 24.47 1.60
N SER A 159 8.37 25.16 2.63
CA SER A 159 8.11 26.61 2.83
C SER A 159 9.18 27.57 2.30
N ASN A 160 10.31 27.09 1.77
CA ASN A 160 11.36 27.96 1.20
C ASN A 160 12.00 27.40 -0.10
N HIS A 161 12.59 26.20 -0.09
CA HIS A 161 13.28 25.68 -1.27
C HIS A 161 13.28 24.14 -1.37
N PHE A 162 13.07 23.60 -2.57
CA PHE A 162 13.20 22.18 -2.90
C PHE A 162 14.33 21.96 -3.92
N PHE A 163 15.34 21.18 -3.53
CA PHE A 163 16.41 20.70 -4.39
C PHE A 163 16.16 19.24 -4.77
N PHE A 164 15.85 18.98 -6.03
CA PHE A 164 15.71 17.62 -6.54
C PHE A 164 17.06 17.13 -7.10
N ILE A 165 17.56 16.01 -6.58
CA ILE A 165 18.75 15.31 -7.06
C ILE A 165 18.32 14.36 -8.18
N ASP A 166 18.89 14.55 -9.36
CA ASP A 166 18.61 13.77 -10.56
C ASP A 166 19.77 12.78 -10.77
N GLU A 167 19.60 11.53 -10.36
CA GLU A 167 20.68 10.52 -10.39
C GLU A 167 21.03 10.05 -11.83
N ASN A 168 20.13 10.25 -12.79
CA ASN A 168 20.16 9.70 -14.16
C ASN A 168 21.25 10.30 -15.09
N SER A 169 22.24 11.01 -14.56
CA SER A 169 23.31 11.65 -15.35
C SER A 169 24.75 11.33 -14.90
N VAL A 170 24.96 10.34 -14.03
CA VAL A 170 26.31 9.87 -13.65
C VAL A 170 26.40 8.33 -13.57
N GLN A 171 26.61 7.68 -14.73
CA GLN A 171 27.14 6.32 -14.78
C GLN A 171 28.32 6.24 -15.75
N ASN A 172 29.48 5.86 -15.20
CA ASN A 172 30.71 5.45 -15.88
C ASN A 172 31.63 4.84 -14.81
N ASP A 173 31.27 3.65 -14.34
CA ASP A 173 32.15 2.60 -13.77
C ASP A 173 31.24 1.41 -13.38
N ASP A 174 31.78 0.19 -13.41
CA ASP A 174 30.98 -1.05 -13.47
C ASP A 174 30.24 -1.40 -12.17
N ASN A 175 28.90 -1.19 -12.14
CA ASN A 175 27.92 -1.99 -11.39
C ASN A 175 26.49 -1.55 -11.76
N VAL A 176 25.70 -2.42 -12.42
CA VAL A 176 24.37 -2.07 -12.94
C VAL A 176 23.27 -2.45 -11.95
N PHE A 177 22.61 -1.44 -11.38
CA PHE A 177 21.28 -1.59 -10.77
C PHE A 177 20.21 -1.15 -11.79
N ASN A 178 19.23 -2.02 -12.06
CA ASN A 178 18.11 -1.70 -12.95
C ASN A 178 17.10 -0.79 -12.22
N ALA A 179 16.98 0.47 -12.65
CA ALA A 179 16.06 1.46 -12.07
C ALA A 179 14.65 1.45 -12.68
N ASP A 180 14.43 0.74 -13.80
CA ASP A 180 13.15 0.71 -14.52
C ASP A 180 12.12 -0.27 -13.93
N ALA A 181 12.50 -1.05 -12.91
CA ALA A 181 11.61 -1.95 -12.20
C ALA A 181 10.91 -1.21 -11.04
N ILE A 182 9.61 -0.92 -11.22
CA ILE A 182 8.71 -0.31 -10.23
C ILE A 182 9.06 1.16 -9.90
N GLN A 183 8.54 2.10 -10.69
CA GLN A 183 8.30 3.45 -10.20
C GLN A 183 7.10 3.41 -9.23
N GLU A 184 7.37 3.34 -7.93
CA GLU A 184 6.33 3.66 -6.94
C GLU A 184 5.85 5.12 -7.14
N PRO A 185 4.55 5.42 -6.97
CA PRO A 185 4.08 6.80 -7.01
C PRO A 185 4.76 7.64 -5.92
N HIS A 186 5.01 8.91 -6.19
CA HIS A 186 5.75 9.79 -5.26
C HIS A 186 4.87 10.60 -4.32
N ALA A 187 5.43 10.90 -3.14
CA ALA A 187 4.81 11.74 -2.13
C ALA A 187 4.32 13.08 -2.70
N LYS A 188 3.15 13.55 -2.26
CA LYS A 188 2.56 14.80 -2.75
C LYS A 188 3.38 16.02 -2.28
N ILE A 189 4.26 16.52 -3.14
CA ILE A 189 5.05 17.73 -2.87
C ILE A 189 4.17 18.98 -2.98
N ILE A 190 4.20 19.83 -1.95
CA ILE A 190 3.42 21.08 -1.85
C ILE A 190 4.39 22.22 -1.57
N LEU A 191 4.55 23.14 -2.54
CA LEU A 191 5.38 24.34 -2.37
C LEU A 191 4.54 25.48 -1.78
N LEU A 192 4.81 25.87 -0.54
CA LEU A 192 4.12 26.94 0.17
C LEU A 192 4.75 28.31 -0.13
N GLY A 193 3.96 29.38 -0.05
CA GLY A 193 4.48 30.75 0.18
C GLY A 193 5.49 31.32 -0.82
N GLY A 194 5.52 30.83 -2.06
CA GLY A 194 6.52 31.24 -3.06
C GLY A 194 7.87 30.51 -2.99
N ALA A 195 7.90 29.36 -2.31
CA ALA A 195 9.04 28.44 -2.30
C ALA A 195 9.47 28.04 -3.72
N LYS A 196 10.78 27.85 -3.91
CA LYS A 196 11.39 27.58 -5.22
C LYS A 196 11.78 26.11 -5.37
N GLN A 197 11.64 25.58 -6.59
CA GLN A 197 12.22 24.29 -6.96
C GLN A 197 13.52 24.49 -7.75
N THR A 198 14.46 23.56 -7.63
CA THR A 198 15.68 23.50 -8.45
C THR A 198 16.09 22.05 -8.66
N ARG A 199 16.29 21.64 -9.92
CA ARG A 199 16.79 20.32 -10.30
C ARG A 199 18.32 20.39 -10.45
N SER A 200 19.05 19.47 -9.82
CA SER A 200 20.51 19.34 -9.97
C SER A 200 20.87 18.01 -10.61
N THR A 201 21.55 18.06 -11.75
CA THR A 201 22.03 16.91 -12.53
C THR A 201 23.45 16.47 -12.15
N SER A 202 24.02 17.01 -11.07
CA SER A 202 25.27 16.49 -10.52
C SER A 202 25.39 16.74 -9.02
N PHE A 203 25.67 15.66 -8.28
CA PHE A 203 26.20 15.70 -6.92
C PHE A 203 27.52 14.93 -6.93
N GLN A 204 28.60 15.56 -7.40
CA GLN A 204 29.89 14.86 -7.54
C GLN A 204 30.44 14.47 -6.16
N ARG A 205 30.53 13.16 -5.92
CA ARG A 205 31.12 12.52 -4.73
C ARG A 205 32.65 12.68 -4.71
N GLN A 206 33.15 13.91 -4.63
CA GLN A 206 34.59 14.19 -4.51
C GLN A 206 35.05 14.06 -3.06
N ASP A 207 35.76 12.97 -2.75
CA ASP A 207 36.48 12.77 -1.48
C ASP A 207 37.70 13.70 -1.37
N LYS A 208 37.45 15.00 -1.21
CA LYS A 208 38.45 16.03 -0.88
C LYS A 208 37.89 16.99 0.17
N ASN A 209 38.35 16.79 1.41
CA ASN A 209 38.14 17.72 2.50
C ASN A 209 38.48 19.17 2.10
N ASN A 210 37.64 20.12 2.55
CA ASN A 210 37.85 21.58 2.49
C ASN A 210 37.72 22.28 1.12
N THR A 211 36.56 22.19 0.45
CA THR A 211 36.20 23.19 -0.59
C THR A 211 34.76 23.73 -0.56
N ILE A 212 33.77 22.93 -0.14
CA ILE A 212 32.33 23.21 -0.39
C ILE A 212 31.80 24.47 0.33
N SER A 213 32.19 24.76 1.59
CA SER A 213 31.67 25.95 2.29
C SER A 213 32.04 27.26 1.57
N SER A 214 33.17 27.27 0.86
CA SER A 214 33.67 28.47 0.18
C SER A 214 32.84 28.85 -1.06
N GLU A 215 31.95 28.01 -1.56
CA GLU A 215 31.09 28.35 -2.71
C GLU A 215 29.73 28.88 -2.26
N LEU A 216 29.18 28.38 -1.15
CA LEU A 216 27.98 28.95 -0.50
C LEU A 216 28.22 30.37 0.02
N GLU A 217 29.39 30.67 0.59
CA GLU A 217 29.78 32.04 0.92
C GLU A 217 29.88 32.92 -0.33
N LYS A 218 30.54 32.46 -1.41
CA LYS A 218 30.66 33.21 -2.68
C LYS A 218 29.31 33.47 -3.33
N ILE A 219 28.38 32.52 -3.32
CA ILE A 219 27.01 32.70 -3.86
C ILE A 219 26.27 33.79 -3.05
N THR A 220 26.45 33.81 -1.73
CA THR A 220 25.86 34.81 -0.84
C THR A 220 26.47 36.21 -1.04
N GLU A 221 27.77 36.30 -1.33
CA GLU A 221 28.46 37.55 -1.71
C GLU A 221 28.08 38.04 -3.12
N PHE A 222 27.91 37.11 -4.07
CA PHE A 222 27.57 37.37 -5.47
C PHE A 222 26.16 37.95 -5.62
N LEU A 223 25.20 37.52 -4.79
CA LEU A 223 23.82 38.04 -4.78
C LEU A 223 23.71 39.51 -4.32
N ASN A 224 24.77 40.10 -3.75
CA ASN A 224 24.75 41.45 -3.19
C ASN A 224 25.44 42.55 -4.05
N ASN A 225 26.03 42.23 -5.22
CA ASN A 225 26.95 43.16 -5.90
C ASN A 225 26.60 43.55 -7.37
N ASP A 226 25.81 44.63 -7.45
CA ASP A 226 25.77 45.69 -8.47
C ASP A 226 25.39 45.38 -9.94
N HIS A 227 24.50 46.23 -10.47
CA HIS A 227 23.67 46.03 -11.66
C HIS A 227 24.44 46.20 -13.00
N ASN A 228 25.69 46.67 -12.97
CA ASN A 228 26.43 47.08 -14.16
C ASN A 228 27.21 45.95 -14.87
N LYS A 229 27.48 44.81 -14.22
CA LYS A 229 28.19 43.68 -14.86
C LYS A 229 27.34 42.98 -15.95
N ILE A 230 26.05 42.79 -15.69
CA ILE A 230 25.12 42.02 -16.54
C ILE A 230 25.05 42.62 -17.96
N LYS A 231 25.06 43.95 -18.07
CA LYS A 231 24.94 44.69 -19.34
C LYS A 231 26.10 44.48 -20.31
N ASN A 232 27.29 44.12 -19.82
CA ASN A 232 28.43 43.74 -20.67
C ASN A 232 28.45 42.24 -21.00
N ILE A 233 27.97 41.37 -20.10
CA ILE A 233 27.94 39.92 -20.34
C ILE A 233 26.94 39.56 -21.45
N LEU A 234 25.73 40.14 -21.42
CA LEU A 234 24.72 39.96 -22.48
C LEU A 234 25.22 40.40 -23.87
N LYS A 235 26.06 41.44 -23.91
CA LYS A 235 26.65 41.94 -25.16
C LYS A 235 27.66 40.96 -25.78
N ASN A 236 28.43 40.25 -24.96
CA ASN A 236 29.34 39.20 -25.43
C ASN A 236 28.60 37.91 -25.82
N TYR A 237 27.53 37.54 -25.10
CA TYR A 237 26.75 36.34 -25.40
C TYR A 237 26.10 36.39 -26.79
N SER A 238 25.53 37.55 -27.14
CA SER A 238 24.99 37.84 -28.48
C SER A 238 26.02 37.63 -29.61
N GLN A 239 27.31 37.87 -29.33
CA GLN A 239 28.37 37.85 -30.34
C GLN A 239 29.05 36.46 -30.48
N ASN A 240 28.87 35.56 -29.50
CA ASN A 240 29.36 34.17 -29.60
C ASN A 240 28.37 33.25 -30.33
N ILE A 241 27.06 33.47 -30.18
CA ILE A 241 26.02 32.64 -30.82
C ILE A 241 26.12 32.69 -32.36
N GLN A 242 26.52 33.83 -32.94
CA GLN A 242 26.75 33.95 -34.39
C GLN A 242 28.00 33.21 -34.91
N ASN A 243 28.95 32.86 -34.04
CA ASN A 243 30.20 32.18 -34.43
C ASN A 243 30.14 30.65 -34.25
N ALA A 244 29.23 30.15 -33.41
CA ALA A 244 29.07 28.71 -33.16
C ALA A 244 28.36 27.95 -34.32
N ALA A 245 27.68 28.67 -35.22
CA ALA A 245 26.90 28.08 -36.31
C ALA A 245 27.73 27.62 -37.53
N LEU A 246 29.07 27.65 -37.46
CA LEU A 246 29.95 27.52 -38.65
C LEU A 246 31.25 26.70 -38.44
N THR A 247 31.23 25.70 -37.55
CA THR A 247 32.29 24.66 -37.50
C THR A 247 31.79 23.34 -36.90
N ASN A 248 32.53 22.26 -37.15
CA ASN A 248 32.43 20.93 -36.53
C ASN A 248 31.18 20.09 -36.85
N THR A 249 31.09 19.65 -38.11
CA THR A 249 30.60 18.29 -38.40
C THR A 249 31.71 17.25 -38.14
N SER A 250 31.32 15.97 -38.07
CA SER A 250 32.14 14.76 -37.82
C SER A 250 32.55 14.47 -36.36
N ASN A 251 32.62 13.16 -36.06
CA ASN A 251 33.03 12.52 -34.80
C ASN A 251 32.13 12.72 -33.56
N LEU A 252 30.99 12.01 -33.54
CA LEU A 252 30.52 11.32 -32.34
C LEU A 252 30.28 9.84 -32.73
N GLY A 253 30.72 8.89 -31.90
CA GLY A 253 30.69 7.47 -32.21
C GLY A 253 29.77 6.69 -31.27
N SER A 254 29.05 5.71 -31.82
CA SER A 254 28.35 4.62 -31.11
C SER A 254 27.61 4.99 -29.82
N PHE A 255 26.43 5.59 -29.97
CA PHE A 255 25.28 5.11 -29.20
C PHE A 255 24.64 3.97 -30.00
N VAL A 256 24.47 2.80 -29.37
CA VAL A 256 23.57 1.74 -29.89
C VAL A 256 22.14 2.25 -29.75
N SER A 257 21.28 1.93 -30.72
CA SER A 257 19.97 2.58 -30.85
C SER A 257 18.96 1.67 -31.54
N ALA A 258 17.71 2.14 -31.67
CA ALA A 258 16.66 1.51 -32.48
C ALA A 258 17.11 1.13 -33.90
N HIS A 259 18.20 1.70 -34.43
CA HIS A 259 18.85 1.23 -35.64
C HIS A 259 19.09 -0.29 -35.65
N ASP A 260 19.51 -0.90 -34.54
CA ASP A 260 19.84 -2.33 -34.48
C ASP A 260 18.60 -3.23 -34.28
N PHE A 261 17.56 -2.73 -33.62
CA PHE A 261 16.20 -3.32 -33.62
C PHE A 261 15.63 -3.34 -35.05
N ILE A 262 15.63 -2.18 -35.71
CA ILE A 262 15.23 -1.99 -37.11
C ILE A 262 16.06 -2.87 -38.06
N LYS A 263 17.37 -3.02 -37.80
CA LYS A 263 18.30 -3.82 -38.63
C LYS A 263 18.07 -5.32 -38.45
N SER A 264 17.82 -5.77 -37.23
CA SER A 264 17.42 -7.15 -36.92
C SER A 264 16.08 -7.48 -37.58
N LEU A 265 15.07 -6.62 -37.44
CA LEU A 265 13.74 -6.87 -38.02
C LEU A 265 13.73 -6.76 -39.55
N LYS A 266 14.51 -5.85 -40.15
CA LYS A 266 14.70 -5.81 -41.62
C LYS A 266 15.55 -6.96 -42.14
N LYS A 267 16.42 -7.57 -41.32
CA LYS A 267 17.11 -8.83 -41.65
C LYS A 267 16.11 -10.00 -41.62
N ILE A 268 15.32 -10.13 -40.55
CA ILE A 268 14.25 -11.14 -40.42
C ILE A 268 13.28 -11.03 -41.61
N GLN A 269 12.80 -9.82 -41.94
CA GLN A 269 11.93 -9.57 -43.08
C GLN A 269 12.57 -10.02 -44.41
N LYS A 270 13.87 -9.76 -44.59
CA LYS A 270 14.61 -10.10 -45.82
C LYS A 270 14.99 -11.58 -45.91
N GLU A 271 15.04 -12.29 -44.80
CA GLU A 271 15.19 -13.74 -44.75
C GLU A 271 13.81 -14.42 -44.96
N GLN A 272 12.74 -13.85 -44.41
CA GLN A 272 11.34 -14.25 -44.65
C GLN A 272 10.80 -13.87 -46.04
N GLU A 273 11.39 -12.92 -46.76
CA GLU A 273 11.13 -12.69 -48.19
C GLU A 273 11.45 -13.94 -49.06
N SER A 274 12.14 -14.94 -48.50
CA SER A 274 12.32 -16.27 -49.12
C SER A 274 11.33 -17.36 -48.64
N GLN A 275 10.61 -17.14 -47.54
CA GLN A 275 9.60 -18.04 -46.97
C GLN A 275 8.48 -17.26 -46.29
N ILE A 276 7.32 -17.14 -46.96
CA ILE A 276 6.09 -16.63 -46.35
C ILE A 276 5.59 -17.66 -45.33
N ILE A 277 5.77 -17.38 -44.03
CA ILE A 277 5.32 -18.25 -42.95
C ILE A 277 3.81 -18.11 -42.77
N HIS A 278 3.05 -18.92 -43.51
CA HIS A 278 1.70 -19.28 -43.09
C HIS A 278 1.79 -20.24 -41.90
N ILE A 279 1.40 -19.78 -40.71
CA ILE A 279 1.08 -20.67 -39.59
C ILE A 279 -0.25 -21.36 -39.93
N ASN A 280 -0.17 -22.51 -40.61
CA ASN A 280 -1.33 -23.26 -41.11
C ASN A 280 -1.34 -24.68 -40.50
N PRO A 281 -2.30 -25.00 -39.62
CA PRO A 281 -2.32 -26.26 -38.87
C PRO A 281 -3.03 -27.40 -39.64
N ASP A 282 -2.31 -28.06 -40.54
CA ASP A 282 -2.75 -29.31 -41.18
C ASP A 282 -2.03 -30.54 -40.57
N MET A 283 -2.76 -31.37 -39.83
CA MET A 283 -2.36 -32.72 -39.38
C MET A 283 -3.59 -33.64 -39.49
N PRO A 284 -3.42 -34.94 -39.79
CA PRO A 284 -4.51 -35.78 -40.26
C PRO A 284 -5.41 -36.31 -39.14
N SER A 285 -6.71 -36.28 -39.38
CA SER A 285 -7.70 -37.04 -38.60
C SER A 285 -7.76 -38.50 -39.09
N ASP A 286 -7.44 -39.46 -38.22
CA ASP A 286 -7.90 -40.86 -38.32
C ASP A 286 -7.56 -41.64 -37.04
N LEU A 287 -8.56 -41.84 -36.16
CA LEU A 287 -8.90 -43.12 -35.51
C LEU A 287 -10.07 -42.95 -34.51
N ASN A 288 -10.82 -44.03 -34.30
CA ASN A 288 -12.21 -44.01 -33.83
C ASN A 288 -12.44 -44.64 -32.44
N ASP A 289 -13.54 -44.21 -31.82
CA ASP A 289 -14.53 -44.91 -30.99
C ASP A 289 -14.08 -45.93 -29.91
N SER A 290 -14.56 -45.75 -28.67
CA SER A 290 -15.64 -46.63 -28.13
C SER A 290 -16.34 -46.01 -26.91
N ASP A 291 -17.63 -46.32 -26.74
CA ASP A 291 -18.55 -45.72 -25.75
C ASP A 291 -18.72 -46.52 -24.44
N SER A 292 -19.47 -45.92 -23.49
CA SER A 292 -20.44 -46.56 -22.57
C SER A 292 -19.88 -47.39 -21.37
N GLU A 293 -20.57 -47.57 -20.23
CA GLU A 293 -21.82 -46.98 -19.69
C GLU A 293 -21.86 -47.12 -18.14
N ASP A 294 -22.92 -46.62 -17.48
CA ASP A 294 -23.16 -46.69 -16.02
C ASP A 294 -23.35 -48.11 -15.45
N HIS A 295 -23.18 -48.28 -14.12
CA HIS A 295 -24.30 -48.67 -13.21
C HIS A 295 -23.90 -48.77 -11.71
N ASP A 296 -24.91 -48.93 -10.84
CA ASP A 296 -24.88 -48.65 -9.39
C ASP A 296 -25.77 -49.64 -8.57
N TYR A 297 -25.43 -49.92 -7.30
CA TYR A 297 -26.08 -50.85 -6.32
C TYR A 297 -26.22 -52.36 -6.73
N ASP A 298 -26.46 -53.38 -5.87
CA ASP A 298 -27.05 -53.44 -4.50
C ASP A 298 -26.72 -54.77 -3.72
N SER A 299 -26.72 -54.72 -2.37
CA SER A 299 -27.05 -55.83 -1.39
C SER A 299 -26.20 -57.15 -1.31
N LEU A 300 -26.24 -58.06 -0.28
CA LEU A 300 -26.52 -58.09 1.18
C LEU A 300 -26.17 -59.49 1.81
N ILE A 301 -25.85 -59.59 3.12
CA ILE A 301 -26.06 -60.78 4.05
C ILE A 301 -25.09 -62.01 3.83
N GLN A 302 -24.60 -62.84 4.80
CA GLN A 302 -25.13 -63.45 6.05
C GLN A 302 -24.07 -64.02 7.07
N PHE A 303 -24.45 -64.19 8.37
CA PHE A 303 -23.97 -65.00 9.56
C PHE A 303 -22.61 -65.79 9.56
N SER A 304 -21.95 -66.19 10.68
CA SER A 304 -22.32 -66.65 12.06
C SER A 304 -21.08 -66.65 13.02
N GLU A 305 -21.00 -67.01 14.33
CA GLU A 305 -21.88 -67.13 15.54
C GLU A 305 -21.04 -67.42 16.84
N THR A 306 -21.44 -66.91 18.03
CA THR A 306 -21.03 -67.33 19.42
C THR A 306 -19.54 -67.11 19.87
N VAL A 307 -19.13 -67.06 21.15
CA VAL A 307 -19.58 -67.71 22.43
C VAL A 307 -19.33 -66.79 23.68
N GLU A 308 -20.25 -66.77 24.67
CA GLU A 308 -20.05 -66.20 26.03
C GLU A 308 -19.52 -67.24 27.06
N PRO A 309 -19.00 -66.85 28.24
CA PRO A 309 -19.83 -67.06 29.46
C PRO A 309 -19.64 -66.12 30.68
N GLU A 310 -20.77 -65.87 31.37
CA GLU A 310 -20.99 -65.86 32.84
C GLU A 310 -20.16 -64.99 33.82
N ILE A 311 -20.65 -63.77 34.05
CA ILE A 311 -21.22 -63.25 35.32
C ILE A 311 -20.57 -63.63 36.68
N THR A 312 -20.31 -62.62 37.52
CA THR A 312 -20.53 -62.71 38.99
C THR A 312 -20.94 -61.34 39.58
N GLN A 313 -21.74 -61.30 40.66
CA GLN A 313 -22.47 -60.12 41.17
C GLN A 313 -22.04 -59.62 42.58
N ILE A 314 -22.78 -58.60 43.10
CA ILE A 314 -22.90 -58.09 44.50
C ILE A 314 -21.91 -56.93 44.83
N PRO A 315 -22.31 -55.83 45.51
CA PRO A 315 -23.56 -55.53 46.24
C PRO A 315 -24.42 -54.38 45.63
N PHE A 316 -24.92 -53.44 46.46
CA PHE A 316 -25.77 -52.26 46.18
C PHE A 316 -25.56 -51.18 47.26
N LEU A 317 -25.91 -49.92 46.95
CA LEU A 317 -26.31 -48.79 47.83
C LEU A 317 -26.78 -47.69 46.85
N THR A 318 -28.04 -47.27 46.68
CA THR A 318 -29.06 -46.73 47.63
C THR A 318 -28.55 -45.51 48.41
N ASP A 319 -29.25 -44.37 48.48
CA ASP A 319 -30.71 -44.14 48.53
C ASP A 319 -31.16 -42.75 48.00
N ASN A 320 -32.39 -42.66 47.47
CA ASN A 320 -33.42 -41.57 47.59
C ASN A 320 -33.08 -40.09 47.27
N HIS A 321 -33.99 -39.20 46.83
CA HIS A 321 -35.39 -39.22 46.35
C HIS A 321 -35.55 -37.99 45.40
N PHE A 322 -36.45 -37.97 44.42
CA PHE A 322 -37.83 -37.44 44.53
C PHE A 322 -38.65 -37.78 43.26
N TYR A 323 -39.98 -37.56 43.29
CA TYR A 323 -40.92 -37.91 42.22
C TYR A 323 -42.06 -36.88 42.09
N MET A 324 -42.74 -36.90 40.93
CA MET A 324 -44.09 -36.38 40.60
C MET A 324 -44.25 -35.03 39.85
N GLU A 325 -44.81 -35.17 38.64
CA GLU A 325 -46.03 -34.55 38.11
C GLU A 325 -46.11 -33.03 37.83
N ASP A 326 -46.10 -32.71 36.54
CA ASP A 326 -47.08 -31.91 35.79
C ASP A 326 -47.99 -30.93 36.56
N ASN A 327 -47.91 -29.62 36.22
CA ASN A 327 -49.02 -28.91 35.57
C ASN A 327 -48.65 -27.47 35.13
N GLU A 328 -49.47 -26.87 34.27
CA GLU A 328 -49.32 -25.53 33.72
C GLU A 328 -49.68 -24.41 34.73
N THR A 329 -48.95 -23.28 34.76
CA THR A 329 -49.42 -21.92 34.37
C THR A 329 -48.59 -20.75 34.95
N ASN A 330 -48.28 -19.79 34.07
CA ASN A 330 -48.01 -18.36 34.27
C ASN A 330 -47.75 -17.79 35.70
N SER A 331 -46.53 -17.32 35.95
CA SER A 331 -46.32 -15.99 36.58
C SER A 331 -44.94 -15.40 36.19
N SER A 332 -44.76 -14.09 36.37
CA SER A 332 -43.60 -13.34 35.89
C SER A 332 -42.73 -12.78 37.03
N ASP A 333 -41.53 -13.30 37.20
CA ASP A 333 -40.31 -12.51 37.54
C ASP A 333 -39.05 -13.41 37.52
N PRO A 334 -38.01 -13.11 36.72
CA PRO A 334 -36.76 -13.86 36.74
C PRO A 334 -35.71 -13.15 37.61
N ASN A 335 -35.52 -13.63 38.84
CA ASN A 335 -34.36 -13.24 39.65
C ASN A 335 -33.81 -14.45 40.43
N ILE A 336 -32.55 -14.79 40.14
CA ILE A 336 -31.73 -15.83 40.79
C ILE A 336 -32.21 -17.29 40.60
N THR A 337 -31.57 -18.00 39.66
CA THR A 337 -30.55 -19.01 40.02
C THR A 337 -29.60 -19.23 38.84
N GLU A 338 -28.30 -19.24 39.11
CA GLU A 338 -27.24 -19.47 38.11
C GLU A 338 -26.99 -20.97 37.92
N ASN A 339 -27.06 -21.47 36.68
CA ASN A 339 -26.36 -22.67 36.14
C ASN A 339 -26.84 -23.03 34.72
N LEU A 340 -26.94 -22.06 33.81
CA LEU A 340 -27.01 -22.37 32.38
C LEU A 340 -25.65 -22.91 31.93
N GLY A 341 -25.66 -24.03 31.21
CA GLY A 341 -24.44 -24.79 30.84
C GLY A 341 -24.50 -26.28 31.18
N ILE A 342 -25.41 -26.73 32.06
CA ILE A 342 -25.72 -28.16 32.24
C ILE A 342 -27.08 -28.46 31.63
N TYR A 343 -27.10 -29.37 30.66
CA TYR A 343 -28.29 -29.78 29.91
C TYR A 343 -28.51 -31.29 30.07
N SER A 344 -29.77 -31.73 30.13
CA SER A 344 -30.13 -33.14 30.18
C SER A 344 -31.23 -33.43 29.17
N PHE A 345 -30.91 -34.25 28.17
CA PHE A 345 -31.86 -34.75 27.19
C PHE A 345 -32.07 -36.23 27.44
N ASN A 346 -33.31 -36.69 27.52
CA ASN A 346 -33.58 -38.13 27.47
C ASN A 346 -33.28 -38.65 26.04
N SER A 347 -33.86 -39.77 25.62
CA SER A 347 -33.67 -40.36 24.27
C SER A 347 -34.27 -39.54 23.11
N THR A 348 -34.40 -38.22 23.29
CA THR A 348 -34.82 -37.22 22.31
C THR A 348 -33.67 -36.58 21.54
N LEU A 349 -32.43 -36.65 22.02
CA LEU A 349 -31.27 -36.07 21.35
C LEU A 349 -30.86 -36.94 20.15
N ARG A 350 -30.83 -36.34 18.96
CA ARG A 350 -30.41 -37.00 17.71
C ARG A 350 -29.00 -36.59 17.28
N GLY A 351 -28.60 -35.35 17.56
CA GLY A 351 -27.31 -34.85 17.10
C GLY A 351 -26.90 -33.52 17.72
N ILE A 352 -25.67 -33.10 17.42
CA ILE A 352 -24.98 -31.99 18.06
C ILE A 352 -24.14 -31.26 16.99
N SER A 353 -24.33 -29.95 16.86
CA SER A 353 -23.52 -29.08 16.00
C SER A 353 -22.73 -28.09 16.87
N ILE A 354 -21.41 -28.17 16.82
CA ILE A 354 -20.48 -27.38 17.65
C ILE A 354 -19.93 -26.20 16.83
N TYR A 355 -19.96 -25.00 17.41
CA TYR A 355 -19.40 -23.76 16.88
C TYR A 355 -18.37 -23.20 17.88
N ASP A 356 -17.64 -22.15 17.51
CA ASP A 356 -16.53 -21.59 18.33
C ASP A 356 -16.97 -21.06 19.72
N ASP A 357 -18.24 -20.67 19.84
CA ASP A 357 -18.82 -19.98 21.01
C ASP A 357 -20.17 -20.55 21.52
N TYR A 358 -20.79 -21.51 20.80
CA TYR A 358 -22.05 -22.16 21.22
C TYR A 358 -22.24 -23.57 20.61
N VAL A 359 -23.26 -24.29 21.08
CA VAL A 359 -23.63 -25.63 20.60
C VAL A 359 -25.12 -25.69 20.28
N ILE A 360 -25.48 -26.30 19.14
CA ILE A 360 -26.89 -26.60 18.80
C ILE A 360 -27.14 -28.09 19.02
N ALA A 361 -28.11 -28.42 19.89
CA ALA A 361 -28.66 -29.77 20.02
C ALA A 361 -29.80 -29.98 19.02
N LEU A 362 -29.77 -31.09 18.29
CA LEU A 362 -30.80 -31.51 17.33
C LEU A 362 -31.67 -32.60 17.97
N LEU A 363 -33.00 -32.42 17.95
CA LEU A 363 -33.94 -33.31 18.62
C LEU A 363 -34.76 -34.16 17.60
N ASN A 364 -35.26 -35.31 18.05
CA ASN A 364 -36.01 -36.28 17.23
C ASN A 364 -37.25 -35.70 16.51
N ASN A 365 -37.80 -34.58 16.98
CA ASN A 365 -38.94 -33.89 16.38
C ASN A 365 -38.56 -32.96 15.20
N ALA A 366 -37.28 -32.89 14.83
CA ALA A 366 -36.67 -31.88 13.95
C ALA A 366 -36.59 -30.45 14.54
N ASP A 367 -36.90 -30.29 15.82
CA ASP A 367 -36.56 -29.08 16.59
C ASP A 367 -35.05 -29.00 16.84
N SER A 368 -34.50 -27.78 16.85
CA SER A 368 -33.12 -27.50 17.27
C SER A 368 -33.09 -26.51 18.44
N LEU A 369 -32.18 -26.73 19.39
CA LEU A 369 -32.03 -25.94 20.60
C LEU A 369 -30.59 -25.41 20.69
N ASN A 370 -30.43 -24.09 20.65
CA ASN A 370 -29.15 -23.44 20.91
C ASN A 370 -28.84 -23.44 22.42
N LEU A 371 -27.65 -23.91 22.79
CA LEU A 371 -27.18 -24.09 24.15
C LEU A 371 -26.14 -23.03 24.48
N SER A 372 -26.44 -22.20 25.49
CA SER A 372 -25.47 -21.25 26.04
C SER A 372 -24.51 -21.94 27.00
N ALA A 373 -23.24 -21.55 26.92
CA ALA A 373 -22.21 -21.96 27.87
C ALA A 373 -22.37 -21.27 29.23
N ASN A 374 -21.75 -21.85 30.27
CA ASN A 374 -21.69 -21.22 31.59
C ASN A 374 -20.66 -20.07 31.65
N ALA A 375 -20.53 -19.44 32.82
CA ALA A 375 -19.56 -18.34 33.03
C ALA A 375 -18.08 -18.77 32.98
N SER A 376 -17.80 -20.07 32.90
CA SER A 376 -16.49 -20.68 32.64
C SER A 376 -16.38 -21.25 31.22
N GLN A 377 -17.33 -20.90 30.35
CA GLN A 377 -17.48 -21.34 28.96
C GLN A 377 -17.57 -22.87 28.77
N GLU A 378 -18.03 -23.61 29.78
CA GLU A 378 -18.34 -25.03 29.63
C GLU A 378 -19.80 -25.27 29.20
N ILE A 379 -20.00 -26.28 28.35
CA ILE A 379 -21.30 -26.90 28.06
C ILE A 379 -21.21 -28.39 28.40
N TYR A 380 -22.06 -28.85 29.32
CA TYR A 380 -22.20 -30.25 29.73
C TYR A 380 -23.57 -30.79 29.31
N ILE A 381 -23.60 -31.73 28.37
CA ILE A 381 -24.81 -32.44 27.96
C ILE A 381 -24.81 -33.83 28.61
N ASN A 382 -25.93 -34.21 29.22
CA ASN A 382 -26.18 -35.56 29.72
C ASN A 382 -27.29 -36.22 28.89
N THR A 383 -27.14 -37.48 28.47
CA THR A 383 -28.15 -38.14 27.65
C THR A 383 -28.27 -39.67 27.76
N THR A 384 -29.48 -40.15 27.47
CA THR A 384 -29.85 -41.56 27.31
C THR A 384 -30.16 -41.94 25.85
N SER A 385 -29.71 -41.14 24.87
CA SER A 385 -29.81 -41.49 23.45
C SER A 385 -28.84 -42.61 23.08
N ASN A 386 -29.22 -43.41 22.07
CA ASN A 386 -28.48 -44.56 21.58
C ASN A 386 -27.82 -44.35 20.20
N LEU A 387 -28.11 -43.22 19.53
CA LEU A 387 -27.46 -42.76 18.31
C LEU A 387 -27.35 -41.24 18.36
N ILE A 388 -26.17 -40.68 18.11
CA ILE A 388 -25.90 -39.24 18.11
C ILE A 388 -25.01 -38.85 16.93
N ASP A 389 -25.51 -38.02 16.03
CA ASP A 389 -24.73 -37.40 14.94
C ASP A 389 -23.98 -36.14 15.47
N ILE A 390 -22.66 -36.04 15.32
CA ILE A 390 -21.85 -34.88 15.77
C ILE A 390 -21.17 -34.18 14.58
N SER A 391 -21.31 -32.86 14.54
CA SER A 391 -20.77 -31.95 13.51
C SER A 391 -20.00 -30.79 14.13
N TYR A 392 -18.96 -30.31 13.45
CA TYR A 392 -18.21 -29.11 13.81
C TYR A 392 -18.33 -28.05 12.70
N TYR A 393 -18.42 -26.77 13.08
CA TYR A 393 -18.60 -25.63 12.17
C TYR A 393 -17.80 -24.38 12.60
N GLY A 394 -16.91 -24.52 13.58
CA GLY A 394 -16.03 -23.44 14.03
C GLY A 394 -14.85 -23.16 13.09
N ASN A 395 -14.14 -22.06 13.32
CA ASN A 395 -13.06 -21.57 12.48
C ASN A 395 -11.69 -21.85 13.09
N ASN A 396 -10.93 -22.75 12.45
CA ASN A 396 -9.56 -23.19 12.79
C ASN A 396 -8.52 -22.08 13.03
N SER A 397 -8.82 -20.81 12.73
CA SER A 397 -7.90 -19.67 12.89
C SER A 397 -8.09 -18.86 14.17
N PHE A 398 -9.03 -19.22 15.05
CA PHE A 398 -9.29 -18.53 16.32
C PHE A 398 -9.12 -19.43 17.55
N PHE A 399 -8.92 -18.81 18.72
CA PHE A 399 -8.93 -19.51 20.00
C PHE A 399 -10.34 -20.05 20.26
N PHE A 400 -10.49 -21.38 20.23
CA PHE A 400 -11.70 -22.09 20.61
C PHE A 400 -11.95 -21.90 22.10
N ASN A 401 -12.98 -21.14 22.46
CA ASN A 401 -13.22 -20.68 23.83
C ASN A 401 -14.31 -21.50 24.54
N LEU A 402 -14.56 -22.74 24.13
CA LEU A 402 -15.69 -23.56 24.60
C LEU A 402 -15.21 -24.93 25.05
N ASN A 403 -15.40 -25.30 26.31
CA ASN A 403 -15.14 -26.67 26.77
C ASN A 403 -16.43 -27.50 26.69
N PHE A 404 -16.46 -28.51 25.83
CA PHE A 404 -17.65 -29.30 25.53
C PHE A 404 -17.57 -30.72 26.13
N LYS A 405 -18.54 -31.06 26.96
CA LYS A 405 -18.63 -32.32 27.70
C LYS A 405 -19.95 -33.03 27.39
N LEU A 406 -19.88 -34.32 27.05
CA LEU A 406 -21.06 -35.16 26.77
C LEU A 406 -21.03 -36.41 27.63
N LEU A 407 -22.08 -36.69 28.41
CA LEU A 407 -22.25 -37.92 29.19
C LEU A 407 -23.28 -38.83 28.54
N LEU A 408 -22.86 -40.06 28.23
CA LEU A 408 -23.68 -41.14 27.67
C LEU A 408 -24.03 -42.15 28.77
N ILE A 409 -25.29 -42.18 29.18
CA ILE A 409 -25.78 -43.07 30.26
C ILE A 409 -25.99 -44.50 29.76
N GLU A 410 -26.46 -44.65 28.51
CA GLU A 410 -26.81 -45.93 27.89
C GLU A 410 -25.86 -46.29 26.74
N GLU A 411 -25.98 -47.52 26.21
CA GLU A 411 -25.23 -47.96 25.03
C GLU A 411 -25.56 -47.09 23.81
N CYS A 412 -24.54 -46.49 23.20
CA CYS A 412 -24.70 -45.43 22.20
C CYS A 412 -23.70 -45.54 21.05
N ILE A 413 -24.18 -45.28 19.84
CA ILE A 413 -23.36 -45.05 18.65
C ILE A 413 -23.19 -43.52 18.48
N VAL A 414 -21.98 -43.05 18.25
CA VAL A 414 -21.68 -41.63 17.99
C VAL A 414 -21.05 -41.51 16.62
N VAL A 415 -21.67 -40.73 15.74
CA VAL A 415 -21.28 -40.58 14.33
C VAL A 415 -20.63 -39.21 14.13
N PHE A 416 -19.34 -39.17 13.81
CA PHE A 416 -18.65 -37.95 13.41
C PHE A 416 -18.78 -37.76 11.90
N ASN A 417 -19.09 -36.53 11.46
CA ASN A 417 -19.07 -36.18 10.04
C ASN A 417 -17.68 -35.69 9.59
N GLN A 418 -17.53 -35.49 8.27
CA GLN A 418 -16.27 -35.07 7.64
C GLN A 418 -15.74 -33.68 8.07
N SER A 419 -16.52 -32.86 8.78
CA SER A 419 -16.01 -31.55 9.26
C SER A 419 -14.82 -31.72 10.22
N PHE A 420 -14.77 -32.83 10.94
CA PHE A 420 -13.70 -33.13 11.90
C PHE A 420 -12.36 -33.46 11.25
N ASP A 421 -12.30 -33.82 9.95
CA ASP A 421 -11.03 -34.11 9.25
C ASP A 421 -10.16 -32.86 9.04
N GLN A 422 -10.69 -31.66 9.28
CA GLN A 422 -9.97 -30.38 9.17
C GLN A 422 -9.69 -29.72 10.53
N VAL A 423 -10.15 -30.28 11.65
CA VAL A 423 -10.06 -29.64 12.97
C VAL A 423 -8.70 -29.88 13.63
N SER A 424 -8.10 -28.85 14.21
CA SER A 424 -6.79 -28.93 14.85
C SER A 424 -6.81 -29.63 16.21
N ASP A 425 -5.71 -30.31 16.57
CA ASP A 425 -5.61 -31.14 17.79
C ASP A 425 -5.85 -30.38 19.10
N SER A 426 -5.65 -29.07 19.14
CA SER A 426 -5.96 -28.23 20.31
C SER A 426 -7.47 -28.14 20.55
N ILE A 427 -8.27 -27.97 19.50
CA ILE A 427 -9.74 -27.90 19.56
C ILE A 427 -10.32 -29.27 19.98
N LEU A 428 -9.70 -30.37 19.50
CA LEU A 428 -10.13 -31.73 19.85
C LEU A 428 -9.89 -32.08 21.34
N GLN A 429 -8.99 -31.38 22.05
CA GLN A 429 -8.76 -31.61 23.48
C GLN A 429 -9.89 -31.04 24.36
N GLU A 430 -10.51 -29.94 23.94
CA GLU A 430 -11.63 -29.31 24.65
C GLU A 430 -12.97 -30.06 24.49
N ILE A 431 -13.00 -31.12 23.66
CA ILE A 431 -14.14 -32.02 23.50
C ILE A 431 -13.91 -33.32 24.31
N THR A 432 -14.79 -33.58 25.29
CA THR A 432 -14.73 -34.77 26.16
C THR A 432 -16.04 -35.55 26.20
N ILE A 433 -16.00 -36.84 25.86
CA ILE A 433 -17.15 -37.76 25.99
C ILE A 433 -16.94 -38.72 27.17
N TYR A 434 -17.82 -38.63 28.15
CA TYR A 434 -17.95 -39.58 29.26
C TYR A 434 -18.98 -40.65 28.90
N HIS A 435 -18.79 -41.89 29.36
CA HIS A 435 -19.81 -42.94 29.23
C HIS A 435 -19.85 -43.90 30.43
N LEU A 436 -21.00 -44.55 30.60
CA LEU A 436 -21.27 -45.54 31.65
C LEU A 436 -21.49 -46.96 31.10
N LYS A 437 -21.43 -47.12 29.77
CA LYS A 437 -21.83 -48.31 29.00
C LYS A 437 -20.98 -48.44 27.74
N PRO A 438 -20.87 -49.63 27.12
CA PRO A 438 -20.20 -49.76 25.83
C PRO A 438 -20.72 -48.77 24.77
N ILE A 439 -19.80 -48.15 24.04
CA ILE A 439 -20.13 -47.19 22.97
C ILE A 439 -19.31 -47.44 21.70
N THR A 440 -19.87 -47.06 20.56
CA THR A 440 -19.22 -47.16 19.25
C THR A 440 -19.06 -45.78 18.64
N MET A 441 -17.83 -45.33 18.48
CA MET A 441 -17.48 -44.09 17.77
C MET A 441 -17.23 -44.41 16.30
N THR A 442 -17.91 -43.74 15.37
CA THR A 442 -17.81 -44.01 13.93
C THR A 442 -17.64 -42.76 13.09
N SER A 443 -16.97 -42.87 11.93
CA SER A 443 -16.77 -41.79 10.96
C SER A 443 -16.68 -42.36 9.54
N ALA A 444 -16.89 -41.52 8.52
CA ALA A 444 -16.73 -41.89 7.11
C ALA A 444 -15.25 -41.99 6.67
N THR A 445 -14.34 -41.40 7.43
CA THR A 445 -12.95 -41.12 7.06
C THR A 445 -12.01 -41.53 8.19
N SER A 446 -11.97 -40.75 9.27
CA SER A 446 -11.20 -41.00 10.49
C SER A 446 -12.00 -40.62 11.73
N VAL A 447 -11.83 -41.34 12.85
CA VAL A 447 -12.54 -41.02 14.10
C VAL A 447 -11.70 -40.03 14.93
N PRO A 448 -12.09 -38.74 15.03
CA PRO A 448 -11.23 -37.66 15.52
C PRO A 448 -10.75 -37.87 16.96
N TYR A 449 -9.54 -37.41 17.29
CA TYR A 449 -8.80 -37.74 18.51
C TYR A 449 -9.27 -37.05 19.81
N ILE A 450 -10.59 -36.83 19.96
CA ILE A 450 -11.22 -36.26 21.15
C ILE A 450 -10.98 -37.06 22.44
N ASN A 451 -11.16 -36.42 23.60
CA ASN A 451 -11.06 -37.09 24.91
C ASN A 451 -12.27 -38.02 25.15
N ILE A 452 -12.02 -39.25 25.61
CA ILE A 452 -13.08 -40.24 25.91
C ILE A 452 -12.77 -40.93 27.25
N ILE A 453 -13.73 -40.92 28.18
CA ILE A 453 -13.51 -41.32 29.58
C ILE A 453 -14.63 -42.27 30.05
N PRO A 454 -14.31 -43.54 30.39
CA PRO A 454 -13.02 -44.22 30.20
C PRO A 454 -12.78 -44.55 28.71
N ILE A 455 -11.54 -44.88 28.34
CA ILE A 455 -11.23 -45.37 26.99
C ILE A 455 -11.52 -46.87 26.81
N THR A 456 -11.78 -47.60 27.89
CA THR A 456 -12.24 -48.99 27.85
C THR A 456 -13.71 -49.08 27.42
N ASN A 457 -14.09 -50.20 26.79
CA ASN A 457 -15.43 -50.43 26.22
C ASN A 457 -15.85 -49.45 25.10
N VAL A 458 -14.88 -48.85 24.42
CA VAL A 458 -15.09 -48.02 23.22
C VAL A 458 -14.67 -48.80 21.98
N GLN A 459 -15.55 -48.90 20.99
CA GLN A 459 -15.22 -49.40 19.65
C GLN A 459 -15.04 -48.21 18.69
N PHE A 460 -14.09 -48.30 17.76
CA PHE A 460 -13.84 -47.30 16.71
C PHE A 460 -14.14 -47.90 15.33
N ILE A 461 -14.82 -47.15 14.45
CA ILE A 461 -15.14 -47.57 13.08
C ILE A 461 -14.88 -46.40 12.09
N PRO A 462 -13.89 -46.47 11.18
CA PRO A 462 -12.85 -47.49 11.11
C PRO A 462 -12.00 -47.54 12.39
N ASP A 463 -11.30 -48.67 12.60
CA ASP A 463 -10.30 -48.78 13.66
C ASP A 463 -9.30 -47.61 13.56
N ARG A 464 -9.15 -46.81 14.63
CA ARG A 464 -8.12 -45.76 14.67
C ARG A 464 -6.75 -46.40 14.45
N GLN A 465 -5.99 -45.89 13.47
CA GLN A 465 -4.61 -46.33 13.25
C GLN A 465 -3.79 -46.10 14.52
N ILE A 466 -3.30 -47.18 15.13
CA ILE A 466 -2.61 -47.13 16.41
C ILE A 466 -1.17 -46.66 16.19
N ALA A 467 -0.97 -45.36 16.17
CA ALA A 467 0.36 -44.79 16.39
C ALA A 467 0.80 -45.10 17.83
N GLU A 468 2.00 -45.63 17.99
CA GLU A 468 2.54 -45.99 19.30
C GLU A 468 3.30 -44.80 19.90
N ASN A 469 2.74 -44.17 20.93
CA ASN A 469 3.30 -42.97 21.58
C ASN A 469 4.23 -43.32 22.75
N PHE A 470 5.44 -42.76 22.76
CA PHE A 470 6.48 -42.94 23.78
C PHE A 470 7.10 -41.61 24.23
N CYS A 471 7.64 -41.56 25.45
CA CYS A 471 8.28 -40.37 26.02
C CYS A 471 9.76 -40.63 26.27
N MET A 472 10.63 -39.89 25.58
CA MET A 472 12.07 -40.02 25.68
C MET A 472 12.63 -39.01 26.69
N CYS A 473 12.98 -39.54 27.85
CA CYS A 473 13.52 -38.79 28.99
C CYS A 473 15.06 -38.78 28.99
N LEU A 474 15.63 -37.62 29.28
CA LEU A 474 17.08 -37.47 29.42
C LEU A 474 17.60 -38.32 30.59
N LYS A 475 18.73 -39.01 30.39
CA LYS A 475 19.26 -39.99 31.36
C LYS A 475 19.56 -39.39 32.74
N SER A 476 20.00 -38.14 32.77
CA SER A 476 20.27 -37.35 33.98
C SER A 476 19.00 -36.87 34.70
N ARG A 477 17.86 -36.83 34.01
CA ARG A 477 16.56 -36.30 34.48
C ARG A 477 15.43 -37.33 34.57
N PHE A 478 15.67 -38.61 34.28
CA PHE A 478 14.60 -39.61 34.09
C PHE A 478 13.53 -39.62 35.19
N SER A 479 13.92 -39.57 36.46
CA SER A 479 12.97 -39.50 37.59
C SER A 479 12.07 -38.27 37.51
N THR A 480 12.66 -37.08 37.30
CA THR A 480 11.93 -35.81 37.18
C THR A 480 10.99 -35.80 35.98
N CYS A 481 11.47 -36.29 34.82
CA CYS A 481 10.69 -36.39 33.58
C CYS A 481 9.47 -37.31 33.73
N PHE A 482 9.64 -38.43 34.43
CA PHE A 482 8.58 -39.39 34.73
C PHE A 482 7.62 -38.90 35.82
N GLU A 483 8.13 -38.36 36.92
CA GLU A 483 7.33 -37.84 38.05
C GLU A 483 6.47 -36.63 37.65
N ASN A 484 7.02 -35.72 36.84
CA ASN A 484 6.29 -34.59 36.27
C ASN A 484 5.39 -34.98 35.08
N LYS A 485 5.56 -36.20 34.53
CA LYS A 485 4.91 -36.67 33.30
C LYS A 485 5.08 -35.69 32.13
N GLU A 486 6.34 -35.35 31.79
CA GLU A 486 6.67 -34.29 30.82
C GLU A 486 6.06 -34.51 29.41
N CYS A 487 5.59 -35.71 29.05
CA CYS A 487 4.88 -36.00 27.79
C CYS A 487 3.36 -36.29 27.95
N LEU A 488 2.73 -35.93 29.08
CA LEU A 488 1.33 -36.25 29.37
C LEU A 488 0.33 -35.73 28.33
N LEU A 489 0.59 -34.54 27.77
CA LEU A 489 -0.24 -33.89 26.75
C LEU A 489 -0.42 -34.79 25.51
N TYR A 490 0.59 -35.60 25.19
CA TYR A 490 0.60 -36.51 24.03
C TYR A 490 0.06 -37.92 24.37
N ARG A 491 -0.61 -38.06 25.53
CA ARG A 491 -1.25 -39.29 26.02
C ARG A 491 -0.30 -40.50 26.13
N VAL A 492 0.99 -40.27 26.36
CA VAL A 492 1.97 -41.34 26.56
C VAL A 492 1.65 -42.12 27.86
N PRO A 493 1.46 -43.46 27.81
CA PRO A 493 1.31 -44.30 29.00
C PRO A 493 2.55 -44.27 29.90
N ASP A 494 2.37 -44.39 31.22
CA ASP A 494 3.50 -44.38 32.18
C ASP A 494 4.55 -45.47 31.89
N GLU A 495 4.11 -46.63 31.38
CA GLU A 495 4.97 -47.74 30.94
C GLU A 495 5.78 -47.46 29.64
N ASN A 496 5.46 -46.37 28.94
CA ASN A 496 6.10 -45.92 27.70
C ASN A 496 7.09 -44.75 27.91
N TYR A 497 7.41 -44.38 29.15
CA TYR A 497 8.51 -43.46 29.49
C TYR A 497 9.85 -44.20 29.53
N PHE A 498 10.84 -43.73 28.78
CA PHE A 498 12.11 -44.46 28.62
C PHE A 498 13.34 -43.54 28.51
N ILE A 499 14.53 -44.15 28.63
CA ILE A 499 15.82 -43.57 28.27
C ILE A 499 16.31 -44.31 27.02
N GLY A 500 16.73 -43.62 25.96
CA GLY A 500 17.06 -44.27 24.68
C GLY A 500 18.14 -45.36 24.74
N SER A 501 19.10 -45.24 25.67
CA SER A 501 20.09 -46.30 25.94
C SER A 501 19.52 -47.55 26.65
N ASN A 502 18.20 -47.67 26.83
CA ASN A 502 17.58 -48.83 27.45
C ASN A 502 17.39 -49.98 26.43
N ALA A 503 18.34 -50.92 26.45
CA ALA A 503 18.36 -52.05 25.54
C ALA A 503 17.10 -52.94 25.56
N SER A 504 16.31 -52.98 26.65
CA SER A 504 15.03 -53.71 26.66
C SER A 504 13.96 -52.96 25.88
N PHE A 505 13.84 -51.65 26.10
CA PHE A 505 12.91 -50.77 25.39
C PHE A 505 13.17 -50.75 23.87
N MET A 506 14.41 -50.58 23.44
CA MET A 506 14.77 -50.62 22.00
C MET A 506 14.43 -51.98 21.36
N THR A 507 14.39 -53.06 22.16
CA THR A 507 13.95 -54.39 21.70
C THR A 507 12.43 -54.51 21.60
N SER A 508 11.67 -53.72 22.36
CA SER A 508 10.21 -53.58 22.21
C SER A 508 9.87 -52.75 20.97
N LEU A 509 10.56 -51.62 20.76
CA LEU A 509 10.36 -50.72 19.61
C LEU A 509 10.51 -51.46 18.25
N ALA A 510 11.57 -52.25 18.12
CA ALA A 510 11.84 -53.10 16.96
C ALA A 510 10.85 -54.28 16.76
N LYS A 511 10.17 -54.69 17.83
CA LYS A 511 9.15 -55.77 17.82
C LYS A 511 7.71 -55.27 17.77
N SER A 512 7.50 -53.98 17.96
CA SER A 512 6.19 -53.35 17.87
C SER A 512 5.53 -53.68 16.52
N LYS A 513 4.22 -53.92 16.54
CA LYS A 513 3.46 -54.26 15.33
C LYS A 513 3.11 -53.04 14.51
N ASN A 514 3.07 -51.87 15.13
CA ASN A 514 2.61 -50.63 14.54
C ASN A 514 3.68 -50.03 13.61
N GLU A 515 3.19 -49.37 12.57
CA GLU A 515 3.98 -48.80 11.47
C GLU A 515 4.44 -47.38 11.81
N ILE A 516 3.57 -46.59 12.46
CA ILE A 516 3.88 -45.25 12.96
C ILE A 516 4.22 -45.32 14.46
N ILE A 517 5.36 -44.74 14.83
CA ILE A 517 5.86 -44.68 16.21
C ILE A 517 6.24 -43.23 16.52
N ASN A 518 5.57 -42.63 17.52
CA ASN A 518 5.81 -41.25 17.95
C ASN A 518 6.67 -41.26 19.22
N ILE A 519 7.74 -40.48 19.23
CA ILE A 519 8.73 -40.38 20.31
C ILE A 519 8.85 -38.91 20.70
N TYR A 520 8.22 -38.55 21.81
CA TYR A 520 8.24 -37.19 22.35
C TYR A 520 9.54 -36.98 23.13
N VAL A 521 10.40 -36.10 22.63
CA VAL A 521 11.73 -35.81 23.17
C VAL A 521 11.63 -34.69 24.20
N THR A 522 12.12 -34.93 25.41
CA THR A 522 12.03 -33.96 26.51
C THR A 522 13.28 -33.06 26.59
N ASN A 523 13.31 -32.18 27.58
CA ASN A 523 14.32 -31.12 27.71
C ASN A 523 15.75 -31.67 27.93
N SER A 524 16.66 -31.32 27.01
CA SER A 524 18.10 -31.56 27.07
C SER A 524 18.83 -30.44 27.83
N LEU A 525 19.60 -30.82 28.86
CA LEU A 525 20.58 -29.91 29.48
C LEU A 525 21.67 -29.51 28.47
N ASP A 526 22.30 -28.36 28.69
CA ASP A 526 23.43 -27.89 27.86
C ASP A 526 24.52 -28.97 27.74
N GLU A 527 25.07 -29.12 26.54
CA GLU A 527 26.00 -30.20 26.13
C GLU A 527 25.49 -31.65 26.24
N GLU A 528 24.37 -31.94 26.92
CA GLU A 528 23.75 -33.28 26.95
C GLU A 528 22.83 -33.56 25.74
N TYR A 529 22.77 -34.83 25.35
CA TYR A 529 21.97 -35.35 24.24
C TYR A 529 21.12 -36.56 24.66
N HIS A 530 19.93 -36.66 24.08
CA HIS A 530 19.09 -37.85 24.08
C HIS A 530 19.67 -38.90 23.14
N ILE A 531 20.46 -39.84 23.66
CA ILE A 531 21.10 -40.90 22.87
C ILE A 531 20.11 -42.05 22.62
N ILE A 532 19.91 -42.45 21.36
CA ILE A 532 19.06 -43.58 20.96
C ILE A 532 19.79 -44.56 20.02
N ASP A 533 19.79 -45.85 20.40
CA ASP A 533 20.36 -46.95 19.63
C ASP A 533 19.24 -47.68 18.87
N LEU A 534 18.92 -47.27 17.63
CA LEU A 534 17.90 -47.95 16.83
C LEU A 534 18.34 -49.40 16.51
N LYS A 535 17.37 -50.32 16.58
CA LYS A 535 17.57 -51.76 16.32
C LYS A 535 16.81 -52.20 15.07
N PRO A 536 17.29 -53.21 14.33
CA PRO A 536 16.60 -53.77 13.18
C PRO A 536 15.19 -54.22 13.55
N SER A 537 14.23 -53.63 12.84
CA SER A 537 12.81 -53.91 12.99
C SER A 537 12.51 -55.30 12.43
N SER A 538 11.53 -55.97 13.03
CA SER A 538 10.97 -57.21 12.45
C SER A 538 10.07 -56.99 11.21
N ARG A 539 9.89 -55.72 10.80
CA ARG A 539 9.09 -55.26 9.65
C ARG A 539 9.74 -54.05 8.98
N SER A 540 9.79 -54.03 7.65
CA SER A 540 10.09 -52.84 6.84
C SER A 540 8.94 -51.83 6.85
N GLY A 541 9.21 -50.57 6.54
CA GLY A 541 8.20 -49.53 6.38
C GLY A 541 7.78 -48.84 7.69
N LYS A 542 8.61 -48.91 8.73
CA LYS A 542 8.36 -48.17 9.97
C LYS A 542 8.71 -46.68 9.82
N ILE A 543 7.84 -45.83 10.36
CA ILE A 543 8.01 -44.38 10.45
C ILE A 543 8.22 -44.02 11.93
N TYR A 544 9.39 -43.46 12.26
CA TYR A 544 9.70 -42.96 13.60
C TYR A 544 9.65 -41.43 13.60
N ASN A 545 8.71 -40.87 14.37
CA ASN A 545 8.53 -39.43 14.50
C ASN A 545 9.12 -38.96 15.84
N PHE A 546 10.25 -38.26 15.81
CA PHE A 546 10.81 -37.54 16.94
C PHE A 546 10.23 -36.13 16.97
N ILE A 547 9.57 -35.77 18.06
CA ILE A 547 8.83 -34.51 18.22
C ILE A 547 9.23 -33.90 19.55
N SER A 548 9.53 -32.60 19.62
CA SER A 548 9.76 -31.97 20.92
C SER A 548 8.51 -32.04 21.79
N ALA A 549 8.68 -32.34 23.08
CA ALA A 549 7.60 -32.32 24.06
C ALA A 549 7.24 -30.89 24.52
N SER A 550 8.04 -29.86 24.18
CA SER A 550 7.73 -28.45 24.41
C SER A 550 8.68 -27.54 23.61
N ASN A 551 8.11 -26.59 22.87
CA ASN A 551 8.84 -25.62 22.04
C ASN A 551 9.50 -24.49 22.87
N GLU A 552 9.39 -24.49 24.20
CA GLU A 552 10.01 -23.51 25.10
C GLU A 552 11.37 -23.97 25.67
N VAL A 553 11.77 -25.22 25.42
CA VAL A 553 12.91 -25.86 26.06
C VAL A 553 13.81 -26.54 25.05
N ARG A 554 15.14 -26.35 25.21
CA ARG A 554 16.13 -26.99 24.34
C ARG A 554 15.95 -28.50 24.33
N THR A 555 15.88 -29.08 23.14
CA THR A 555 15.88 -30.52 22.88
C THR A 555 17.04 -30.87 21.95
N ALA A 556 17.78 -31.92 22.30
CA ALA A 556 18.92 -32.37 21.50
C ALA A 556 18.98 -33.89 21.53
N ILE A 557 19.07 -34.52 20.35
CA ILE A 557 19.05 -35.97 20.14
C ILE A 557 20.29 -36.42 19.36
N ASN A 558 20.86 -37.57 19.71
CA ASN A 558 21.87 -38.25 18.89
C ASN A 558 21.39 -39.68 18.61
N LEU A 559 21.28 -40.04 17.34
CA LEU A 559 20.77 -41.30 16.85
C LEU A 559 21.91 -42.12 16.23
N HIS A 560 22.29 -43.20 16.91
CA HIS A 560 23.33 -44.13 16.47
C HIS A 560 22.70 -45.38 15.83
N ASP A 561 23.21 -45.78 14.67
CA ASP A 561 23.02 -47.12 14.12
C ASP A 561 24.10 -48.08 14.63
N THR A 562 23.71 -48.88 15.63
CA THR A 562 24.55 -49.93 16.24
C THR A 562 24.31 -51.33 15.69
N GLY A 563 23.49 -51.50 14.63
CA GLY A 563 23.31 -52.82 14.02
C GLY A 563 22.06 -53.06 13.19
N LEU A 564 21.56 -52.07 12.45
CA LEU A 564 20.58 -52.31 11.39
C LEU A 564 21.22 -53.15 10.27
N ASP A 565 20.84 -54.42 10.15
CA ASP A 565 21.24 -55.28 9.04
C ASP A 565 20.36 -55.01 7.81
N GLY A 566 20.95 -54.36 6.79
CA GLY A 566 20.32 -53.70 5.63
C GLY A 566 19.30 -54.52 4.82
N SER A 567 18.13 -54.71 5.42
CA SER A 567 17.03 -55.57 4.96
C SER A 567 15.65 -55.03 5.34
N THR A 568 15.58 -54.04 6.23
CA THR A 568 14.33 -53.38 6.65
C THR A 568 14.47 -51.88 6.55
N HIS A 569 13.83 -51.28 5.54
CA HIS A 569 13.81 -49.84 5.37
C HIS A 569 12.98 -49.15 6.45
N ILE A 570 13.45 -48.00 6.93
CA ILE A 570 12.78 -47.16 7.93
C ILE A 570 12.79 -45.69 7.49
N SER A 571 11.77 -44.94 7.88
CA SER A 571 11.69 -43.49 7.67
C SER A 571 11.78 -42.76 9.01
N LEU A 572 12.51 -41.65 9.04
CA LEU A 572 12.70 -40.82 10.23
C LEU A 572 12.11 -39.42 9.99
N THR A 573 11.37 -38.91 10.97
CA THR A 573 10.86 -37.54 11.01
C THR A 573 11.36 -36.87 12.28
N PHE A 574 11.83 -35.62 12.18
CA PHE A 574 12.19 -34.76 13.30
C PHE A 574 11.40 -33.46 13.22
N THR A 575 10.76 -33.06 14.32
CA THR A 575 9.92 -31.87 14.43
C THR A 575 10.25 -31.07 15.68
N ASP A 576 10.61 -29.79 15.50
CA ASP A 576 10.99 -28.83 16.55
C ASP A 576 12.14 -29.29 17.48
N ILE A 577 13.12 -30.04 16.94
CA ILE A 577 14.29 -30.53 17.70
C ILE A 577 15.51 -29.64 17.46
N ASP A 578 15.92 -28.82 18.45
CA ASP A 578 16.97 -27.79 18.28
C ASP A 578 18.31 -28.32 17.74
N VAL A 579 18.69 -29.55 18.08
CA VAL A 579 19.88 -30.22 17.52
C VAL A 579 19.61 -31.71 17.31
N THR A 580 19.69 -32.16 16.06
CA THR A 580 19.60 -33.58 15.66
C THR A 580 20.94 -34.06 15.13
N THR A 581 21.58 -35.03 15.81
CA THR A 581 22.79 -35.70 15.31
C THR A 581 22.49 -37.09 14.78
N LEU A 582 23.02 -37.42 13.60
CA LEU A 582 22.84 -38.70 12.90
C LEU A 582 24.19 -39.41 12.66
N ASP A 583 24.44 -40.49 13.40
CA ASP A 583 25.45 -41.53 13.07
C ASP A 583 24.70 -42.73 12.48
N VAL A 584 24.34 -42.62 11.20
CA VAL A 584 23.54 -43.61 10.48
C VAL A 584 24.33 -44.12 9.27
N LYS A 585 24.44 -45.44 9.14
CA LYS A 585 25.23 -46.07 8.08
C LYS A 585 24.40 -46.22 6.80
N THR A 586 25.09 -46.20 5.67
CA THR A 586 24.50 -46.14 4.32
C THR A 586 23.58 -47.32 4.02
N GLY A 587 22.37 -47.03 3.53
CA GLY A 587 21.51 -48.00 2.82
C GLY A 587 20.18 -48.39 3.45
N ILE A 588 19.75 -47.76 4.57
CA ILE A 588 18.62 -48.28 5.39
C ILE A 588 17.48 -47.26 5.57
N LEU A 589 17.78 -45.96 5.52
CA LEU A 589 16.75 -44.90 5.43
C LEU A 589 15.97 -45.01 4.11
N SER A 590 14.64 -45.09 4.17
CA SER A 590 13.74 -44.87 3.03
C SER A 590 13.43 -43.38 2.83
N SER A 591 13.21 -42.65 3.91
CA SER A 591 13.08 -41.19 3.86
C SER A 591 13.55 -40.52 5.15
N LEU A 592 13.97 -39.26 5.03
CA LEU A 592 14.25 -38.36 6.13
C LEU A 592 13.34 -37.14 6.01
N THR A 593 12.69 -36.75 7.09
CA THR A 593 11.91 -35.50 7.20
C THR A 593 12.45 -34.65 8.33
N LEU A 594 12.81 -33.40 8.04
CA LEU A 594 13.21 -32.40 9.03
C LEU A 594 12.24 -31.23 9.00
N LYS A 595 11.72 -30.84 10.16
CA LYS A 595 10.85 -29.67 10.36
C LYS A 595 11.37 -28.90 11.56
N ASN A 596 11.87 -27.69 11.34
CA ASN A 596 12.50 -26.83 12.34
C ASN A 596 13.51 -27.61 13.22
N SER A 597 14.29 -28.48 12.60
CA SER A 597 15.14 -29.47 13.29
C SER A 597 16.55 -29.51 12.69
N PRO A 598 17.47 -28.61 13.12
CA PRO A 598 18.84 -28.52 12.61
C PRO A 598 19.63 -29.84 12.70
N VAL A 599 20.19 -30.30 11.56
CA VAL A 599 20.83 -31.61 11.45
C VAL A 599 22.36 -31.56 11.38
N ILE A 600 23.01 -32.42 12.17
CA ILE A 600 24.43 -32.80 12.11
C ILE A 600 24.53 -34.26 11.67
N VAL A 601 25.45 -34.56 10.76
CA VAL A 601 25.68 -35.87 10.16
C VAL A 601 27.13 -36.25 10.47
N GLU A 602 27.34 -37.36 11.18
CA GLU A 602 28.71 -37.78 11.58
C GLU A 602 29.47 -38.51 10.46
N ASP A 603 28.76 -39.17 9.53
CA ASP A 603 29.31 -39.93 8.41
C ASP A 603 28.45 -39.68 7.14
N SER A 604 29.08 -39.50 5.97
CA SER A 604 28.35 -39.17 4.74
C SER A 604 27.51 -40.35 4.23
N PHE A 605 26.22 -40.12 3.96
CA PHE A 605 25.27 -41.19 3.65
C PHE A 605 24.32 -40.88 2.47
N SER A 606 23.59 -41.91 2.03
CA SER A 606 22.61 -41.84 0.94
C SER A 606 21.22 -42.25 1.40
N LEU A 607 20.19 -41.59 0.86
CA LEU A 607 18.79 -41.81 1.17
C LEU A 607 17.89 -41.51 -0.05
N PRO A 608 16.74 -42.19 -0.25
CA PRO A 608 15.84 -41.92 -1.36
C PRO A 608 15.17 -40.55 -1.30
N ASP A 609 14.37 -40.29 -0.27
CA ASP A 609 13.48 -39.13 -0.20
C ASP A 609 13.79 -38.22 1.01
N PHE A 610 14.22 -36.99 0.75
CA PHE A 610 14.57 -35.99 1.76
C PHE A 610 13.57 -34.83 1.74
N LEU A 611 12.77 -34.70 2.80
CA LEU A 611 11.91 -33.55 3.05
C LEU A 611 12.56 -32.67 4.12
N THR A 612 12.74 -31.38 3.85
CA THR A 612 13.38 -30.45 4.80
C THR A 612 12.85 -29.04 4.65
N ASP A 613 13.03 -28.20 5.67
CA ASP A 613 13.01 -26.75 5.53
C ASP A 613 14.42 -26.17 5.56
N LEU A 614 14.53 -24.86 5.29
CA LEU A 614 15.77 -24.11 5.34
C LEU A 614 16.41 -24.05 6.74
N THR A 615 15.59 -23.91 7.78
CA THR A 615 16.05 -23.78 9.18
C THR A 615 16.79 -25.03 9.63
N SER A 616 16.33 -26.20 9.18
CA SER A 616 16.93 -27.51 9.46
C SER A 616 18.28 -27.73 8.78
N LEU A 617 18.65 -26.92 7.78
CA LEU A 617 19.92 -26.99 7.03
C LEU A 617 20.98 -25.98 7.51
N THR A 618 20.77 -25.33 8.65
CA THR A 618 21.61 -24.20 9.12
C THR A 618 23.01 -24.56 9.60
N LEU A 619 23.25 -25.80 10.03
CA LEU A 619 24.51 -26.22 10.67
C LEU A 619 25.60 -26.57 9.66
N GLN A 620 26.78 -25.95 9.81
CA GLN A 620 27.93 -26.17 8.93
C GLN A 620 28.64 -27.49 9.20
N GLN A 621 28.70 -28.34 8.17
CA GLN A 621 29.36 -29.64 8.17
C GLN A 621 30.09 -29.89 6.84
N LYS A 622 30.96 -30.90 6.79
CA LYS A 622 31.70 -31.32 5.57
C LYS A 622 31.06 -32.55 4.93
N GLU A 623 30.37 -33.30 5.77
CA GLU A 623 29.70 -34.54 5.51
C GLU A 623 28.53 -34.26 4.56
N THR A 624 28.20 -35.25 3.73
CA THR A 624 27.37 -35.07 2.54
C THR A 624 26.19 -36.03 2.53
N ILE A 625 25.01 -35.51 2.18
CA ILE A 625 23.78 -36.30 1.97
C ILE A 625 23.59 -36.52 0.47
N LEU A 626 23.58 -37.77 0.03
CA LEU A 626 23.27 -38.16 -1.35
C LEU A 626 21.80 -38.56 -1.46
N VAL A 627 20.99 -37.69 -2.04
CA VAL A 627 19.55 -37.89 -2.26
C VAL A 627 19.34 -38.62 -3.59
N THR A 628 18.70 -39.79 -3.57
CA THR A 628 18.63 -40.68 -4.75
C THR A 628 17.28 -40.72 -5.47
N ASN A 629 16.20 -40.16 -4.92
CA ASN A 629 14.88 -40.11 -5.55
C ASN A 629 14.26 -38.70 -5.51
N SER A 630 14.02 -38.12 -4.33
CA SER A 630 13.43 -36.78 -4.23
C SER A 630 14.00 -35.93 -3.09
N LEU A 631 14.18 -34.63 -3.36
CA LEU A 631 14.45 -33.59 -2.38
C LEU A 631 13.28 -32.60 -2.40
N GLU A 632 12.58 -32.44 -1.30
CA GLU A 632 11.51 -31.44 -1.15
C GLU A 632 11.92 -30.39 -0.13
N LEU A 633 11.93 -29.13 -0.58
CA LEU A 633 12.30 -27.98 0.23
C LEU A 633 11.06 -27.15 0.56
N THR A 634 10.79 -27.07 1.86
CA THR A 634 9.66 -26.38 2.45
C THR A 634 10.07 -25.09 3.15
N ARG A 635 9.06 -24.32 3.57
CA ARG A 635 9.19 -22.99 4.15
C ARG A 635 10.06 -22.97 5.41
N GLY A 636 11.09 -22.13 5.41
CA GLY A 636 11.88 -21.82 6.60
C GLY A 636 12.66 -20.52 6.44
N THR A 637 13.43 -20.14 7.45
CA THR A 637 14.37 -19.01 7.39
C THR A 637 15.67 -19.41 8.06
N ALA A 638 16.78 -19.25 7.34
CA ALA A 638 18.14 -19.50 7.81
C ALA A 638 18.93 -18.18 7.89
N GLU A 639 20.06 -18.16 8.61
CA GLU A 639 21.09 -17.10 8.43
C GLU A 639 22.25 -17.58 7.53
N THR A 640 22.52 -18.89 7.51
CA THR A 640 23.44 -19.58 6.59
C THR A 640 22.93 -20.99 6.33
N ILE A 641 23.35 -21.62 5.23
CA ILE A 641 23.12 -23.05 4.98
C ILE A 641 24.46 -23.77 5.02
N GLY A 642 24.51 -24.91 5.69
CA GLY A 642 25.76 -25.59 6.05
C GLY A 642 25.85 -27.07 5.67
N VAL A 643 24.80 -27.64 5.08
CA VAL A 643 24.72 -29.06 4.69
C VAL A 643 25.10 -29.23 3.22
N ASN A 644 26.05 -30.12 2.93
CA ASN A 644 26.37 -30.48 1.55
C ASN A 644 25.37 -31.53 1.03
N ILE A 645 24.65 -31.21 -0.05
CA ILE A 645 23.69 -32.12 -0.67
C ILE A 645 24.12 -32.43 -2.10
N ILE A 646 24.12 -33.72 -2.44
CA ILE A 646 24.27 -34.22 -3.82
C ILE A 646 22.95 -34.90 -4.23
N LEU A 647 22.48 -34.59 -5.44
CA LEU A 647 21.40 -35.31 -6.10
C LEU A 647 21.96 -36.37 -7.04
N ALA A 648 21.45 -37.60 -6.95
CA ALA A 648 21.77 -38.66 -7.90
C ALA A 648 21.07 -38.44 -9.26
N LYS A 649 21.47 -39.21 -10.27
CA LYS A 649 20.83 -39.18 -11.59
C LYS A 649 19.36 -39.61 -11.54
N ASN A 650 18.53 -38.84 -12.22
CA ASN A 650 17.06 -38.89 -12.26
C ASN A 650 16.37 -38.50 -10.95
N ALA A 651 17.11 -38.05 -9.92
CA ALA A 651 16.48 -37.48 -8.73
C ALA A 651 15.76 -36.16 -9.07
N LYS A 652 14.71 -35.87 -8.31
CA LYS A 652 13.84 -34.71 -8.43
C LYS A 652 14.07 -33.73 -7.27
N ILE A 653 13.96 -32.42 -7.54
CA ILE A 653 13.77 -31.37 -6.53
C ILE A 653 12.31 -30.89 -6.60
N ASN A 654 11.70 -30.55 -5.45
CA ASN A 654 10.49 -29.74 -5.35
C ASN A 654 10.76 -28.52 -4.46
N ILE A 655 10.40 -27.32 -4.93
CA ILE A 655 10.52 -26.06 -4.16
C ILE A 655 9.14 -25.39 -4.10
N ALA A 656 8.50 -25.48 -2.94
CA ALA A 656 7.11 -25.05 -2.73
C ALA A 656 6.90 -23.51 -2.71
N HIS A 657 7.97 -22.75 -2.50
CA HIS A 657 7.93 -21.31 -2.28
C HIS A 657 9.16 -20.62 -2.89
N ILE A 658 9.14 -20.37 -4.21
CA ILE A 658 10.27 -19.71 -4.88
C ILE A 658 10.49 -18.25 -4.45
N SER A 659 9.53 -17.61 -3.76
CA SER A 659 9.71 -16.28 -3.15
C SER A 659 10.85 -16.21 -2.11
N TYR A 660 11.28 -17.33 -1.52
CA TYR A 660 12.48 -17.37 -0.66
C TYR A 660 13.80 -17.44 -1.47
N PHE A 661 13.74 -17.63 -2.79
CA PHE A 661 14.90 -17.71 -3.67
C PHE A 661 14.66 -16.93 -4.98
N PRO A 662 14.58 -15.58 -4.92
CA PRO A 662 14.45 -14.72 -6.10
C PRO A 662 15.61 -14.83 -7.10
N VAL A 663 16.70 -15.54 -6.80
CA VAL A 663 17.82 -15.78 -7.72
C VAL A 663 18.15 -17.27 -7.82
N ILE A 664 18.36 -17.76 -9.05
CA ILE A 664 18.80 -19.12 -9.36
C ILE A 664 20.08 -19.05 -10.20
N PHE A 665 21.19 -19.58 -9.70
CA PHE A 665 22.44 -19.70 -10.43
C PHE A 665 22.65 -21.12 -10.99
N LEU A 666 23.01 -21.23 -12.27
CA LEU A 666 23.41 -22.47 -12.92
C LEU A 666 24.93 -22.49 -13.13
N SER A 667 25.58 -23.52 -12.58
CA SER A 667 27.02 -23.77 -12.66
C SER A 667 27.31 -25.01 -13.51
N THR A 668 28.54 -25.54 -13.51
CA THR A 668 28.93 -26.68 -14.38
C THR A 668 28.33 -28.03 -13.97
N ASN A 669 28.04 -28.22 -12.69
CA ASN A 669 27.52 -29.46 -12.08
C ASN A 669 26.71 -29.20 -10.79
N SER A 670 26.23 -27.98 -10.59
CA SER A 670 25.43 -27.58 -9.44
C SER A 670 24.42 -26.49 -9.80
N ILE A 671 23.37 -26.39 -8.99
CA ILE A 671 22.42 -25.29 -8.96
C ILE A 671 22.50 -24.61 -7.60
N THR A 672 22.38 -23.28 -7.57
CA THR A 672 22.34 -22.51 -6.32
C THR A 672 21.10 -21.63 -6.29
N PHE A 673 20.32 -21.74 -5.24
CA PHE A 673 19.14 -20.91 -4.98
C PHE A 673 19.50 -19.83 -3.95
N SER A 674 19.13 -18.57 -4.16
CA SER A 674 19.63 -17.45 -3.36
C SER A 674 18.60 -16.33 -3.10
N ASP A 675 18.66 -15.74 -1.91
CA ASP A 675 17.90 -14.55 -1.49
C ASP A 675 18.74 -13.26 -1.48
N SER A 676 19.98 -13.31 -1.98
CA SER A 676 21.07 -12.33 -1.87
C SER A 676 21.87 -12.28 -0.56
N ASN A 677 21.42 -12.97 0.50
CA ASN A 677 22.16 -13.13 1.77
C ASN A 677 22.65 -14.58 1.98
N ILE A 678 21.89 -15.55 1.49
CA ILE A 678 22.00 -16.98 1.75
C ILE A 678 22.03 -17.73 0.41
N ASP A 679 23.09 -18.51 0.17
CA ASP A 679 23.22 -19.34 -1.04
C ASP A 679 23.00 -20.83 -0.72
N PHE A 680 21.90 -21.41 -1.20
CA PHE A 680 21.63 -22.85 -1.12
C PHE A 680 22.17 -23.58 -2.36
N THR A 681 23.39 -24.12 -2.27
CA THR A 681 24.01 -24.88 -3.38
C THR A 681 23.73 -26.37 -3.27
N ILE A 682 23.20 -26.97 -4.35
CA ILE A 682 23.03 -28.42 -4.50
C ILE A 682 23.87 -28.90 -5.67
N PHE A 683 24.66 -29.96 -5.45
CA PHE A 683 25.46 -30.60 -6.49
C PHE A 683 24.68 -31.72 -7.17
N ILE A 684 24.96 -31.97 -8.45
CA ILE A 684 24.25 -32.98 -9.26
C ILE A 684 25.27 -34.00 -9.80
N GLU A 685 25.02 -35.28 -9.52
CA GLU A 685 25.91 -36.40 -9.86
C GLU A 685 26.16 -36.51 -11.38
N ASP A 686 27.43 -36.40 -11.79
CA ASP A 686 27.91 -36.25 -13.18
C ASP A 686 27.18 -35.17 -14.01
N GLY A 687 26.48 -34.22 -13.38
CA GLY A 687 25.65 -33.23 -14.05
C GLY A 687 24.26 -33.69 -14.48
N GLY A 688 23.80 -34.89 -14.08
CA GLY A 688 22.41 -35.32 -14.23
C GLY A 688 22.20 -36.48 -15.23
N PRO A 689 20.98 -36.67 -15.76
CA PRO A 689 19.82 -35.77 -15.69
C PRO A 689 19.20 -35.64 -14.30
N SER A 690 18.52 -34.52 -14.03
CA SER A 690 17.66 -34.30 -12.85
C SER A 690 16.45 -33.42 -13.19
N ILE A 691 15.37 -33.53 -12.41
CA ILE A 691 14.15 -32.72 -12.55
C ILE A 691 14.08 -31.71 -11.40
N ILE A 692 13.61 -30.48 -11.67
CA ILE A 692 13.47 -29.42 -10.67
C ILE A 692 12.07 -28.80 -10.83
N GLU A 693 11.15 -29.16 -9.95
CA GLU A 693 9.83 -28.53 -9.87
C GLU A 693 9.90 -27.30 -8.96
N ILE A 694 9.37 -26.19 -9.47
CA ILE A 694 9.37 -24.87 -8.83
C ILE A 694 7.94 -24.35 -8.84
N GLU A 695 7.43 -23.98 -7.67
CA GLU A 695 6.08 -23.42 -7.51
C GLU A 695 6.08 -22.28 -6.49
N GLU A 696 4.97 -21.57 -6.40
CA GLU A 696 4.71 -20.64 -5.30
C GLU A 696 3.34 -20.93 -4.70
N GLN A 697 3.32 -21.50 -3.50
CA GLN A 697 2.09 -21.78 -2.77
C GLN A 697 1.52 -20.55 -2.04
N THR A 698 2.22 -19.40 -2.00
CA THR A 698 1.75 -18.18 -1.31
C THR A 698 0.79 -17.34 -2.19
N PRO A 699 -0.53 -17.33 -1.94
CA PRO A 699 -1.53 -16.78 -2.87
C PRO A 699 -1.64 -15.24 -2.87
N LYS A 700 -0.60 -14.53 -2.41
CA LYS A 700 -0.57 -13.07 -2.26
C LYS A 700 0.75 -12.41 -2.72
N ILE A 701 1.66 -13.19 -3.30
CA ILE A 701 2.96 -12.72 -3.78
C ILE A 701 3.07 -13.13 -5.25
N ASN A 702 3.47 -12.19 -6.10
CA ASN A 702 3.87 -12.45 -7.47
C ASN A 702 5.40 -12.38 -7.55
N PRO A 703 6.14 -13.45 -7.21
CA PRO A 703 7.60 -13.38 -7.08
C PRO A 703 8.27 -13.13 -8.44
N THR A 704 9.43 -12.47 -8.38
CA THR A 704 10.35 -12.33 -9.51
C THR A 704 11.56 -13.23 -9.28
N VAL A 705 11.77 -14.17 -10.21
CA VAL A 705 12.83 -15.17 -10.15
C VAL A 705 13.82 -14.90 -11.27
N SER A 706 15.07 -14.60 -10.93
CA SER A 706 16.14 -14.30 -11.88
C SER A 706 17.02 -15.51 -12.09
N LEU A 707 17.05 -16.03 -13.32
CA LEU A 707 17.97 -17.08 -13.72
C LEU A 707 19.30 -16.45 -14.16
N ILE A 708 20.41 -17.03 -13.69
CA ILE A 708 21.78 -16.57 -13.94
C ILE A 708 22.64 -17.78 -14.34
N THR A 709 23.43 -17.64 -15.41
CA THR A 709 24.27 -18.72 -15.93
C THR A 709 25.74 -18.32 -15.97
N PHE A 710 26.62 -19.08 -15.29
CA PHE A 710 28.06 -18.79 -15.31
C PHE A 710 28.83 -19.44 -16.48
N SER A 711 28.21 -20.37 -17.23
CA SER A 711 28.84 -20.97 -18.41
C SER A 711 27.84 -21.69 -19.33
N SER A 712 27.95 -21.48 -20.65
CA SER A 712 27.27 -22.31 -21.67
C SER A 712 27.71 -23.77 -21.64
N TYR A 713 28.98 -24.01 -21.35
CA TYR A 713 29.62 -25.33 -21.43
C TYR A 713 29.45 -26.19 -20.16
N SER A 714 28.31 -26.08 -19.48
CA SER A 714 27.99 -26.96 -18.36
C SER A 714 27.54 -28.34 -18.87
N ASN A 715 27.93 -29.41 -18.14
CA ASN A 715 27.41 -30.75 -18.41
C ASN A 715 26.01 -30.97 -17.83
N LEU A 716 25.37 -29.91 -17.29
CA LEU A 716 24.06 -29.96 -16.65
C LEU A 716 22.99 -30.42 -17.63
N LYS A 717 22.32 -31.50 -17.24
CA LYS A 717 21.11 -32.05 -17.85
C LYS A 717 19.98 -31.83 -16.87
N LEU A 718 19.15 -30.81 -17.14
CA LEU A 718 18.13 -30.36 -16.20
C LEU A 718 16.79 -30.18 -16.90
N HIS A 719 15.72 -30.59 -16.24
CA HIS A 719 14.36 -30.23 -16.60
C HIS A 719 13.78 -29.36 -15.48
N MET A 720 13.72 -28.05 -15.68
CA MET A 720 13.09 -27.12 -14.74
C MET A 720 11.63 -26.92 -15.13
N ILE A 721 10.71 -27.16 -14.19
CA ILE A 721 9.27 -27.09 -14.38
C ILE A 721 8.73 -26.02 -13.43
N PHE A 722 8.38 -24.87 -13.98
CA PHE A 722 7.69 -23.80 -13.25
C PHE A 722 6.19 -24.09 -13.28
N LYS A 723 5.63 -24.53 -12.15
CA LYS A 723 4.18 -24.68 -11.98
C LYS A 723 3.59 -23.32 -11.65
N LEU A 724 2.70 -22.84 -12.51
CA LEU A 724 1.98 -21.58 -12.33
C LEU A 724 0.77 -21.84 -11.45
N THR A 725 1.02 -22.06 -10.16
CA THR A 725 0.01 -22.14 -9.08
C THR A 725 -0.57 -20.76 -8.76
N THR A 726 0.27 -19.73 -8.85
CA THR A 726 -0.02 -18.30 -8.75
C THR A 726 0.66 -17.56 -9.92
N SER A 727 0.54 -16.24 -9.98
CA SER A 727 1.24 -15.42 -10.96
C SER A 727 2.73 -15.29 -10.66
N LEU A 728 3.60 -15.50 -11.66
CA LEU A 728 5.05 -15.61 -11.52
C LEU A 728 5.76 -14.73 -12.56
N THR A 729 6.84 -14.05 -12.17
CA THR A 729 7.76 -13.37 -13.09
C THR A 729 9.08 -14.12 -13.19
N VAL A 730 9.52 -14.47 -14.41
CA VAL A 730 10.81 -15.15 -14.64
C VAL A 730 11.70 -14.28 -15.55
N SER A 731 12.89 -13.95 -15.03
CA SER A 731 13.87 -13.09 -15.69
C SER A 731 15.07 -13.89 -16.19
N PHE A 732 15.38 -13.71 -17.47
CA PHE A 732 16.49 -14.35 -18.17
C PHE A 732 17.64 -13.37 -18.48
N LEU A 733 17.60 -12.15 -17.95
CA LEU A 733 18.53 -11.06 -18.31
C LEU A 733 20.03 -11.42 -18.18
N GLN A 734 20.37 -12.34 -17.27
CA GLN A 734 21.73 -12.84 -17.03
C GLN A 734 21.84 -14.36 -17.26
N ALA A 735 20.86 -14.96 -17.95
CA ALA A 735 20.76 -16.40 -18.19
C ALA A 735 21.26 -16.84 -19.58
N LEU A 736 21.67 -15.91 -20.45
CA LEU A 736 22.20 -16.25 -21.77
C LEU A 736 23.74 -16.27 -21.76
N PRO A 737 24.38 -17.27 -22.40
CA PRO A 737 23.78 -18.45 -23.05
C PRO A 737 23.35 -19.54 -22.06
N LEU A 738 22.14 -20.11 -22.26
CA LEU A 738 21.65 -21.26 -21.49
C LEU A 738 22.47 -22.54 -21.78
N PRO A 739 22.50 -23.52 -20.85
CA PRO A 739 23.06 -24.85 -21.10
C PRO A 739 22.30 -25.65 -22.17
N GLU A 740 23.01 -26.29 -23.11
CA GLU A 740 22.41 -27.03 -24.23
C GLU A 740 21.50 -28.21 -23.84
N ASN A 741 21.59 -28.70 -22.59
CA ASN A 741 20.78 -29.80 -22.07
C ASN A 741 19.86 -29.36 -20.91
N LEU A 742 19.63 -28.06 -20.75
CA LEU A 742 18.55 -27.54 -19.94
C LEU A 742 17.25 -27.53 -20.76
N LEU A 743 16.14 -27.96 -20.16
CA LEU A 743 14.78 -27.79 -20.65
C LEU A 743 13.97 -27.01 -19.61
N ILE A 744 13.19 -26.02 -20.04
CA ILE A 744 12.32 -25.21 -19.17
C ILE A 744 10.86 -25.37 -19.61
N THR A 745 10.01 -25.84 -18.71
CA THR A 745 8.56 -25.98 -18.92
C THR A 745 7.81 -25.02 -18.02
N PHE A 746 6.80 -24.35 -18.57
CA PHE A 746 5.85 -23.54 -17.80
C PHE A 746 4.51 -24.28 -17.77
N GLN A 747 4.17 -24.86 -16.61
CA GLN A 747 2.99 -25.70 -16.45
C GLN A 747 1.85 -24.89 -15.82
N PRO A 748 0.74 -24.62 -16.54
CA PRO A 748 -0.42 -23.94 -15.96
C PRO A 748 -1.17 -24.82 -14.95
N ASN A 749 -1.82 -24.17 -13.99
CA ASN A 749 -2.87 -24.76 -13.16
C ASN A 749 -4.24 -24.63 -13.85
N GLU A 750 -5.31 -25.15 -13.25
CA GLU A 750 -6.68 -24.99 -13.75
C GLU A 750 -7.13 -23.52 -13.73
N ALA A 751 -6.70 -22.75 -12.72
CA ALA A 751 -6.94 -21.31 -12.61
C ALA A 751 -6.09 -20.52 -13.62
N MET A 752 -6.65 -19.41 -14.13
CA MET A 752 -5.92 -18.46 -14.97
C MET A 752 -4.82 -17.80 -14.13
N ASN A 753 -3.56 -18.04 -14.48
CA ASN A 753 -2.39 -17.48 -13.79
C ASN A 753 -1.48 -16.72 -14.75
N THR A 754 -0.87 -15.65 -14.25
CA THR A 754 -0.04 -14.75 -15.07
C THR A 754 1.40 -15.25 -15.12
N LEU A 755 1.95 -15.45 -16.32
CA LEU A 755 3.38 -15.67 -16.52
C LEU A 755 3.99 -14.38 -17.10
N SER A 756 4.75 -13.64 -16.29
CA SER A 756 5.55 -12.53 -16.78
C SER A 756 6.94 -13.02 -17.18
N LEU A 757 7.38 -12.70 -18.40
CA LEU A 757 8.74 -12.95 -18.85
C LEU A 757 9.53 -11.65 -18.92
N ILE A 758 10.83 -11.73 -18.64
CA ILE A 758 11.83 -10.71 -18.98
C ILE A 758 12.97 -11.40 -19.72
N MET A 759 13.23 -11.01 -20.97
CA MET A 759 14.22 -11.64 -21.85
C MET A 759 15.25 -10.60 -22.32
N PRO A 760 16.56 -10.89 -22.25
CA PRO A 760 17.59 -9.96 -22.70
C PRO A 760 17.51 -9.77 -24.22
N MET A 761 17.91 -8.58 -24.69
CA MET A 761 17.96 -8.26 -26.12
C MET A 761 18.85 -9.28 -26.87
N ASP A 762 18.25 -9.97 -27.84
CA ASP A 762 18.98 -10.89 -28.69
C ASP A 762 20.05 -10.16 -29.53
N THR A 763 21.26 -10.73 -29.58
CA THR A 763 22.42 -10.13 -30.26
C THR A 763 22.68 -10.83 -31.58
N GLU A 764 22.87 -10.07 -32.66
CA GLU A 764 22.86 -10.53 -34.07
C GLU A 764 23.89 -11.63 -34.47
N ASN A 765 24.71 -12.13 -33.54
CA ASN A 765 25.86 -13.02 -33.78
C ASN A 765 25.60 -14.52 -33.56
N PHE A 766 24.43 -14.94 -33.05
CA PHE A 766 24.15 -16.37 -32.86
C PHE A 766 23.93 -17.11 -34.19
N PRO A 767 24.42 -18.37 -34.33
CA PRO A 767 24.11 -19.20 -35.50
C PRO A 767 22.61 -19.47 -35.61
N SER A 768 22.06 -19.47 -36.84
CA SER A 768 20.66 -19.84 -37.13
C SER A 768 20.26 -21.24 -36.63
N ASP A 769 21.25 -22.11 -36.44
CA ASP A 769 21.08 -23.54 -36.25
C ASP A 769 21.12 -23.94 -34.75
N GLN A 770 21.36 -22.99 -33.85
CA GLN A 770 21.48 -23.21 -32.40
C GLN A 770 20.37 -22.47 -31.65
N LYS A 771 19.53 -23.20 -30.91
CA LYS A 771 18.52 -22.61 -30.05
C LYS A 771 19.17 -21.79 -28.94
N GLN A 772 18.64 -20.59 -28.69
CA GLN A 772 19.11 -19.70 -27.62
C GLN A 772 18.26 -19.89 -26.35
N TYR A 773 16.96 -20.10 -26.52
CA TYR A 773 16.03 -20.46 -25.46
C TYR A 773 15.63 -21.93 -25.58
N HIS A 774 15.80 -22.70 -24.51
CA HIS A 774 15.45 -24.12 -24.46
C HIS A 774 14.13 -24.32 -23.69
N PHE A 775 13.08 -23.63 -24.14
CA PHE A 775 11.75 -23.75 -23.54
C PHE A 775 10.97 -24.89 -24.21
N GLU A 776 10.11 -25.55 -23.45
CA GLU A 776 8.98 -26.31 -24.00
C GLU A 776 7.90 -25.35 -24.52
N ASN A 777 6.88 -25.87 -25.21
CA ASN A 777 5.81 -25.03 -25.76
C ASN A 777 4.99 -24.36 -24.65
N ILE A 778 4.83 -23.04 -24.73
CA ILE A 778 4.04 -22.27 -23.77
C ILE A 778 2.56 -22.32 -24.19
N THR A 779 1.75 -23.06 -23.43
CA THR A 779 0.34 -23.32 -23.80
C THR A 779 -0.56 -23.61 -22.60
N GLY A 780 -1.86 -23.31 -22.72
CA GLY A 780 -2.87 -23.53 -21.69
C GLY A 780 -3.36 -22.24 -21.03
N ASN A 781 -3.90 -22.34 -19.81
CA ASN A 781 -4.59 -21.23 -19.12
C ASN A 781 -3.63 -20.17 -18.53
N ILE A 782 -2.73 -19.65 -19.38
CA ILE A 782 -1.68 -18.70 -19.06
C ILE A 782 -2.06 -17.32 -19.61
N ASP A 783 -2.01 -16.29 -18.76
CA ASP A 783 -1.95 -14.89 -19.18
C ASP A 783 -0.47 -14.48 -19.30
N LEU A 784 0.05 -14.45 -20.52
CA LEU A 784 1.49 -14.26 -20.79
C LEU A 784 1.82 -12.76 -20.92
N VAL A 785 2.68 -12.23 -20.05
CA VAL A 785 3.05 -10.81 -20.01
C VAL A 785 4.51 -10.63 -20.46
N LEU A 786 4.73 -9.82 -21.49
CA LEU A 786 6.06 -9.42 -21.95
C LEU A 786 6.34 -7.98 -21.50
N LEU A 787 7.19 -7.82 -20.49
CA LEU A 787 7.28 -6.59 -19.69
C LEU A 787 8.04 -5.43 -20.36
N THR A 788 8.89 -5.69 -21.36
CA THR A 788 9.70 -4.64 -22.05
C THR A 788 9.78 -4.87 -23.57
N PRO A 789 10.03 -3.85 -24.41
CA PRO A 789 10.19 -4.04 -25.85
C PRO A 789 11.34 -4.97 -26.25
N GLU A 790 12.43 -5.01 -25.47
CA GLU A 790 13.56 -5.94 -25.67
C GLU A 790 13.10 -7.38 -25.43
N THR A 791 12.26 -7.59 -24.41
CA THR A 791 11.60 -8.87 -24.14
C THR A 791 10.69 -9.26 -25.30
N VAL A 792 9.85 -8.34 -25.79
CA VAL A 792 8.96 -8.58 -26.93
C VAL A 792 9.75 -8.94 -28.19
N SER A 793 10.79 -8.17 -28.51
CA SER A 793 11.67 -8.42 -29.65
C SER A 793 12.34 -9.80 -29.57
N SER A 794 12.82 -10.18 -28.40
CA SER A 794 13.60 -11.41 -28.21
C SER A 794 12.71 -12.65 -28.11
N PHE A 795 11.50 -12.50 -27.56
CA PHE A 795 10.45 -13.52 -27.60
C PHE A 795 10.02 -13.82 -29.05
N ILE A 796 9.81 -12.78 -29.87
CA ILE A 796 9.46 -12.92 -31.29
C ILE A 796 10.62 -13.53 -32.09
N ALA A 797 11.87 -13.12 -31.83
CA ALA A 797 13.05 -13.73 -32.47
C ALA A 797 13.21 -15.22 -32.12
N ALA A 798 12.95 -15.59 -30.86
CA ALA A 798 12.96 -16.99 -30.41
C ALA A 798 11.88 -17.84 -31.10
N LEU A 799 10.63 -17.33 -31.18
CA LEU A 799 9.56 -17.98 -31.95
C LEU A 799 9.93 -18.11 -33.44
N ALA A 800 10.54 -17.09 -34.04
CA ALA A 800 10.92 -17.09 -35.46
C ALA A 800 12.05 -18.10 -35.78
N ARG A 801 12.94 -18.39 -34.83
CA ARG A 801 13.92 -19.51 -34.93
C ARG A 801 13.30 -20.89 -34.68
N GLY A 802 12.13 -20.96 -34.05
CA GLY A 802 11.58 -22.20 -33.51
C GLY A 802 12.31 -22.68 -32.24
N ASP A 803 12.88 -21.76 -31.45
CA ASP A 803 13.43 -22.04 -30.11
C ASP A 803 12.37 -22.74 -29.25
N PHE A 804 11.12 -22.26 -29.32
CA PHE A 804 9.91 -22.87 -28.78
C PHE A 804 8.69 -22.42 -29.61
N PHE A 805 7.49 -22.93 -29.30
CA PHE A 805 6.22 -22.40 -29.80
C PHE A 805 5.35 -21.91 -28.64
N ALA A 806 4.44 -20.97 -28.90
CA ALA A 806 3.40 -20.59 -27.96
C ALA A 806 2.04 -20.54 -28.66
N TYR A 807 1.00 -21.09 -28.03
CA TYR A 807 -0.35 -21.20 -28.60
C TYR A 807 -1.38 -21.53 -27.52
N ASN A 808 -2.66 -21.27 -27.81
CA ASN A 808 -3.78 -21.51 -26.90
C ASN A 808 -3.57 -20.86 -25.52
N LEU A 809 -3.14 -19.59 -25.50
CA LEU A 809 -2.98 -18.77 -24.29
C LEU A 809 -4.32 -18.11 -23.90
N SER A 810 -4.58 -17.99 -22.61
CA SER A 810 -5.80 -17.34 -22.11
C SER A 810 -5.73 -15.81 -22.21
N GLY A 811 -4.52 -15.26 -22.08
CA GLY A 811 -4.25 -13.83 -22.29
C GLY A 811 -2.83 -13.60 -22.80
N PHE A 812 -2.61 -12.42 -23.38
CA PHE A 812 -1.27 -11.96 -23.77
C PHE A 812 -1.18 -10.45 -23.60
N ALA A 813 -0.29 -10.01 -22.72
CA ALA A 813 0.01 -8.61 -22.51
C ALA A 813 1.40 -8.26 -23.09
N VAL A 814 1.48 -7.15 -23.82
CA VAL A 814 2.67 -6.77 -24.58
C VAL A 814 3.00 -5.31 -24.28
N ASN A 815 4.15 -5.04 -23.66
CA ASN A 815 4.65 -3.68 -23.50
C ASN A 815 5.42 -3.23 -24.75
N LEU A 816 4.86 -2.25 -25.46
CA LEU A 816 5.34 -1.74 -26.74
C LEU A 816 5.93 -0.32 -26.64
N LEU A 817 5.95 0.27 -25.44
CA LEU A 817 6.34 1.67 -25.19
C LEU A 817 5.76 2.62 -26.27
N ASP A 818 6.59 3.41 -26.95
CA ASP A 818 6.18 4.47 -27.87
C ASP A 818 6.16 4.04 -29.35
N TYR A 819 6.45 2.76 -29.62
CA TYR A 819 6.61 2.21 -30.97
C TYR A 819 5.29 1.78 -31.65
N LEU A 820 4.20 1.60 -30.89
CA LEU A 820 2.90 1.17 -31.42
C LEU A 820 2.19 2.31 -32.18
N THR A 821 2.01 2.16 -33.50
CA THR A 821 1.38 3.17 -34.37
C THR A 821 -0.06 2.85 -34.77
N SER A 822 -0.40 1.57 -34.91
CA SER A 822 -1.78 1.14 -35.21
C SER A 822 -2.07 -0.31 -34.87
N VAL A 823 -3.37 -0.64 -34.76
CA VAL A 823 -3.91 -1.99 -34.54
C VAL A 823 -5.12 -2.20 -35.46
N THR A 824 -5.04 -3.17 -36.36
CA THR A 824 -6.17 -3.62 -37.19
C THR A 824 -6.72 -4.93 -36.62
N LEU A 825 -7.98 -4.93 -36.20
CA LEU A 825 -8.67 -6.09 -35.62
C LEU A 825 -9.34 -6.91 -36.74
N HIS A 826 -9.14 -8.24 -36.75
CA HIS A 826 -9.82 -9.18 -37.64
C HIS A 826 -10.59 -10.21 -36.81
N ASN A 827 -11.59 -10.89 -37.40
CA ASN A 827 -12.36 -11.93 -36.71
C ASN A 827 -11.48 -13.03 -36.05
N ASN A 828 -10.37 -13.38 -36.73
CA ASN A 828 -9.50 -14.53 -36.40
C ASN A 828 -8.07 -14.15 -35.98
N TYR A 829 -7.67 -12.87 -36.03
CA TYR A 829 -6.32 -12.42 -35.68
C TYR A 829 -6.27 -10.90 -35.42
N PHE A 830 -5.17 -10.44 -34.86
CA PHE A 830 -4.83 -9.03 -34.69
C PHE A 830 -3.63 -8.70 -35.59
N ASN A 831 -3.66 -7.57 -36.29
CA ASN A 831 -2.47 -6.98 -36.90
C ASN A 831 -2.07 -5.74 -36.07
N MET A 832 -0.80 -5.60 -35.75
CA MET A 832 -0.25 -4.45 -35.02
C MET A 832 0.91 -3.88 -35.81
N VAL A 833 1.01 -2.55 -35.93
CA VAL A 833 2.16 -1.89 -36.57
C VAL A 833 3.02 -1.26 -35.48
N ILE A 834 4.26 -1.73 -35.40
CA ILE A 834 5.27 -1.34 -34.40
C ILE A 834 6.51 -0.89 -35.16
N ASP A 835 6.87 0.39 -35.07
CA ASP A 835 7.90 1.05 -35.92
C ASP A 835 7.87 0.57 -37.39
N ASN A 836 6.71 0.76 -38.04
CA ASN A 836 6.47 0.41 -39.45
C ASN A 836 6.52 -1.11 -39.77
N ILE A 837 6.58 -1.99 -38.77
CA ILE A 837 6.62 -3.45 -38.94
C ILE A 837 5.28 -4.04 -38.49
N THR A 838 4.60 -4.75 -39.39
CA THR A 838 3.32 -5.42 -39.10
C THR A 838 3.56 -6.77 -38.43
N ILE A 839 3.01 -6.94 -37.22
CA ILE A 839 3.03 -8.19 -36.45
C ILE A 839 1.62 -8.77 -36.43
N GLN A 840 1.46 -10.02 -36.86
CA GLN A 840 0.17 -10.72 -36.91
C GLN A 840 0.06 -11.74 -35.77
N ILE A 841 -0.93 -11.58 -34.89
CA ILE A 841 -1.22 -12.49 -33.76
C ILE A 841 -2.52 -13.25 -34.06
N SER A 842 -2.44 -14.56 -34.27
CA SER A 842 -3.61 -15.42 -34.49
C SER A 842 -4.45 -15.59 -33.22
N ARG A 843 -5.78 -15.78 -33.33
CA ARG A 843 -6.61 -16.20 -32.19
C ARG A 843 -6.38 -17.67 -31.77
N GLN A 844 -5.58 -18.42 -32.53
CA GLN A 844 -5.00 -19.69 -32.08
C GLN A 844 -3.77 -19.47 -31.17
N PHE A 845 -3.14 -18.29 -31.23
CA PHE A 845 -2.10 -17.88 -30.27
C PHE A 845 -2.74 -17.51 -28.92
N VAL A 846 -3.76 -16.64 -28.94
CA VAL A 846 -4.53 -16.21 -27.77
C VAL A 846 -6.03 -16.37 -28.03
N TYR A 847 -6.70 -17.20 -27.23
CA TYR A 847 -8.15 -17.43 -27.37
C TYR A 847 -8.98 -16.40 -26.60
N GLY A 848 -8.46 -15.89 -25.48
CA GLY A 848 -9.13 -14.91 -24.62
C GLY A 848 -8.84 -13.46 -25.03
N LYS A 849 -7.96 -12.77 -24.28
CA LYS A 849 -7.84 -11.30 -24.30
C LYS A 849 -6.41 -10.83 -24.61
N LEU A 850 -6.26 -9.99 -25.63
CA LEU A 850 -5.00 -9.29 -25.96
C LEU A 850 -4.93 -7.96 -25.19
N ARG A 851 -3.77 -7.61 -24.62
CA ARG A 851 -3.53 -6.36 -23.89
C ARG A 851 -2.27 -5.67 -24.40
N LEU A 852 -2.39 -4.44 -24.92
CA LEU A 852 -1.25 -3.65 -25.37
C LEU A 852 -0.98 -2.52 -24.40
N MET A 853 0.23 -2.49 -23.83
CA MET A 853 0.69 -1.42 -22.94
C MET A 853 1.61 -0.48 -23.72
N THR A 854 1.39 0.83 -23.62
CA THR A 854 2.06 1.82 -24.48
C THR A 854 2.20 3.18 -23.81
N ASN A 855 3.34 3.84 -24.01
CA ASN A 855 3.55 5.25 -23.63
C ASN A 855 3.66 6.17 -24.87
N ALA A 856 3.06 5.75 -25.99
CA ALA A 856 3.05 6.52 -27.23
C ALA A 856 2.29 7.86 -27.07
N THR A 857 3.01 8.95 -27.32
CA THR A 857 2.49 10.34 -27.31
C THR A 857 1.91 10.78 -28.66
N HIS A 858 1.99 9.91 -29.67
CA HIS A 858 1.38 10.12 -30.99
C HIS A 858 0.01 9.41 -31.08
N VAL A 859 -0.73 9.65 -32.16
CA VAL A 859 -2.06 9.05 -32.35
C VAL A 859 -1.94 7.59 -32.76
N ILE A 860 -2.44 6.70 -31.92
CA ILE A 860 -2.54 5.26 -32.18
C ILE A 860 -3.86 5.00 -32.93
N ASN A 861 -3.79 4.44 -34.14
CA ASN A 861 -4.98 4.18 -34.94
C ASN A 861 -5.52 2.77 -34.65
N ILE A 862 -6.81 2.63 -34.36
CA ILE A 862 -7.50 1.35 -34.19
C ILE A 862 -8.51 1.21 -35.33
N GLU A 863 -8.45 0.07 -36.00
CA GLU A 863 -9.18 -0.24 -37.24
C GLU A 863 -9.85 -1.61 -37.16
N LEU A 864 -10.96 -1.82 -37.88
CA LEU A 864 -11.55 -3.13 -38.16
C LEU A 864 -11.28 -3.51 -39.62
N ALA A 865 -10.73 -4.70 -39.84
CA ALA A 865 -10.29 -5.13 -41.17
C ALA A 865 -11.41 -5.29 -42.21
N GLU A 866 -12.63 -5.56 -41.76
CA GLU A 866 -13.83 -5.56 -42.59
C GLU A 866 -14.88 -4.69 -41.92
N PRO A 867 -15.46 -3.67 -42.59
CA PRO A 867 -16.43 -2.77 -41.96
C PRO A 867 -17.73 -3.48 -41.53
N ASN A 868 -17.96 -4.69 -42.03
CA ASN A 868 -19.11 -5.53 -41.69
C ASN A 868 -18.78 -6.66 -40.69
N MET A 869 -17.67 -6.55 -39.94
CA MET A 869 -17.44 -7.44 -38.79
C MET A 869 -18.64 -7.39 -37.83
N THR A 870 -19.11 -8.55 -37.38
CA THR A 870 -20.21 -8.68 -36.41
C THR A 870 -19.73 -9.09 -35.02
N THR A 871 -18.43 -9.37 -34.90
CA THR A 871 -17.76 -9.78 -33.66
C THR A 871 -16.36 -9.18 -33.63
N VAL A 872 -15.97 -8.63 -32.49
CA VAL A 872 -14.62 -8.10 -32.25
C VAL A 872 -13.93 -9.00 -31.22
N PRO A 873 -12.65 -9.38 -31.41
CA PRO A 873 -11.93 -10.15 -30.40
C PRO A 873 -11.64 -9.30 -29.14
N PRO A 874 -11.68 -9.87 -27.91
CA PRO A 874 -11.43 -9.11 -26.69
C PRO A 874 -10.05 -8.46 -26.65
N PHE A 875 -10.03 -7.16 -26.39
CA PHE A 875 -8.86 -6.28 -26.57
C PHE A 875 -8.75 -5.24 -25.44
N VAL A 876 -7.53 -5.01 -24.96
CA VAL A 876 -7.14 -3.86 -24.13
C VAL A 876 -6.10 -3.04 -24.86
N ILE A 877 -6.25 -1.73 -24.77
CA ILE A 877 -5.15 -0.78 -24.94
C ILE A 877 -5.00 0.04 -23.66
N GLU A 878 -3.78 0.10 -23.15
CA GLU A 878 -3.43 0.69 -21.86
C GLU A 878 -2.35 1.74 -22.09
N THR A 879 -2.71 3.02 -21.91
CA THR A 879 -1.75 4.11 -22.00
C THR A 879 -1.12 4.39 -20.64
N THR A 880 0.21 4.51 -20.64
CA THR A 880 1.03 4.86 -19.47
C THR A 880 1.69 6.24 -19.62
N VAL A 881 1.14 7.09 -20.48
CA VAL A 881 1.64 8.46 -20.73
C VAL A 881 0.52 9.49 -20.67
N ASP A 882 0.87 10.68 -20.16
CA ASP A 882 -0.06 11.80 -20.10
C ASP A 882 -0.34 12.40 -21.49
N ASN A 883 -1.63 12.59 -21.79
CA ASN A 883 -2.16 13.04 -23.09
C ASN A 883 -2.01 12.01 -24.23
N GLY A 884 -2.08 10.72 -23.91
CA GLY A 884 -2.15 9.65 -24.92
C GLY A 884 -3.35 9.81 -25.86
N LYS A 885 -3.21 9.43 -27.14
CA LYS A 885 -4.26 9.62 -28.16
C LYS A 885 -4.57 8.33 -28.91
N ILE A 886 -5.85 7.97 -28.93
CA ILE A 886 -6.37 6.78 -29.61
C ILE A 886 -7.41 7.23 -30.64
N PHE A 887 -7.24 6.84 -31.90
CA PHE A 887 -8.16 7.17 -33.00
C PHE A 887 -8.86 5.92 -33.51
N PHE A 888 -10.18 5.90 -33.48
CA PHE A 888 -11.02 4.85 -34.07
C PHE A 888 -11.43 5.29 -35.48
N ASP A 889 -11.12 4.48 -36.50
CA ASP A 889 -11.38 4.84 -37.90
C ASP A 889 -12.85 4.67 -38.32
N ASP A 890 -13.13 4.98 -39.60
CA ASP A 890 -14.46 4.88 -40.20
C ASP A 890 -15.04 3.44 -40.24
N SER A 891 -14.21 2.40 -40.12
CA SER A 891 -14.68 1.00 -40.05
C SER A 891 -15.58 0.72 -38.85
N PHE A 892 -15.43 1.47 -37.75
CA PHE A 892 -16.28 1.38 -36.56
C PHE A 892 -17.70 1.93 -36.76
N ALA A 893 -18.06 2.46 -37.94
CA ALA A 893 -19.38 3.02 -38.22
C ALA A 893 -20.55 2.11 -37.83
N ASN A 894 -20.44 0.79 -38.11
CA ASN A 894 -21.47 -0.20 -37.76
C ASN A 894 -21.56 -0.50 -36.25
N PHE A 895 -20.54 -0.13 -35.46
CA PHE A 895 -20.47 -0.29 -34.01
C PHE A 895 -20.81 0.98 -33.21
N SER A 896 -21.14 2.08 -33.88
CA SER A 896 -21.67 3.31 -33.25
C SER A 896 -22.91 3.07 -32.36
N ASN A 897 -23.68 2.02 -32.67
CA ASN A 897 -24.98 1.72 -32.05
C ASN A 897 -25.01 0.39 -31.25
N THR A 898 -23.88 -0.32 -31.17
CA THR A 898 -23.76 -1.56 -30.39
C THR A 898 -22.78 -1.34 -29.25
N ASN A 899 -23.10 -1.89 -28.07
CA ASN A 899 -22.21 -1.74 -26.93
C ASN A 899 -20.94 -2.58 -27.13
N LEU A 900 -19.79 -1.92 -27.25
CA LEU A 900 -18.48 -2.55 -27.39
C LEU A 900 -17.75 -2.70 -26.05
N SER A 901 -18.35 -2.28 -24.92
CA SER A 901 -17.71 -2.28 -23.60
C SER A 901 -17.01 -3.59 -23.25
N ASP A 902 -17.74 -4.68 -23.46
CA ASP A 902 -17.34 -6.03 -23.04
C ASP A 902 -16.21 -6.61 -23.91
N LEU A 903 -15.88 -5.94 -25.03
CA LEU A 903 -14.92 -6.39 -26.04
C LEU A 903 -13.71 -5.46 -26.19
N ILE A 904 -13.89 -4.14 -26.11
CA ILE A 904 -12.81 -3.15 -26.17
C ILE A 904 -12.81 -2.34 -24.87
N SER A 905 -11.78 -2.55 -24.06
CA SER A 905 -11.51 -1.80 -22.83
C SER A 905 -10.26 -0.92 -22.99
N VAL A 906 -10.38 0.38 -22.69
CA VAL A 906 -9.27 1.33 -22.66
C VAL A 906 -8.85 1.57 -21.20
N LYS A 907 -7.54 1.52 -20.94
CA LYS A 907 -6.93 1.87 -19.65
C LYS A 907 -6.02 3.07 -19.78
N HIS A 908 -6.00 3.89 -18.74
CA HIS A 908 -5.18 5.09 -18.60
C HIS A 908 -4.84 5.45 -17.14
N GLY A 909 -5.42 4.77 -16.14
CA GLY A 909 -5.17 4.98 -14.72
C GLY A 909 -5.52 6.40 -14.25
N THR A 910 -4.50 7.27 -14.18
CA THR A 910 -4.62 8.69 -13.83
C THR A 910 -4.07 9.64 -14.90
N TYR A 911 -3.65 9.10 -16.05
CA TYR A 911 -3.14 9.87 -17.19
C TYR A 911 -4.27 10.47 -18.01
N ASN A 912 -4.04 11.65 -18.58
CA ASN A 912 -4.98 12.25 -19.53
C ASN A 912 -4.97 11.46 -20.85
N ILE A 913 -6.14 11.27 -21.47
CA ILE A 913 -6.30 10.48 -22.69
C ILE A 913 -7.36 11.11 -23.60
N THR A 914 -7.11 11.16 -24.91
CA THR A 914 -8.11 11.55 -25.91
C THR A 914 -8.51 10.36 -26.78
N LEU A 915 -9.81 10.06 -26.82
CA LEU A 915 -10.39 9.14 -27.80
C LEU A 915 -10.97 9.95 -28.96
N MET A 916 -10.58 9.60 -30.17
CA MET A 916 -10.81 10.39 -31.39
C MET A 916 -11.48 9.53 -32.46
N THR A 917 -12.25 10.13 -33.36
CA THR A 917 -12.76 9.45 -34.57
C THR A 917 -13.16 10.45 -35.67
N ASN A 918 -13.27 9.97 -36.91
CA ASN A 918 -13.95 10.67 -38.01
C ASN A 918 -15.48 10.48 -37.97
N LEU A 919 -15.97 9.47 -37.25
CA LEU A 919 -17.39 9.14 -37.13
C LEU A 919 -18.17 10.23 -36.37
N GLU A 920 -19.50 10.22 -36.49
CA GLU A 920 -20.39 11.16 -35.79
C GLU A 920 -20.14 11.23 -34.27
N THR A 921 -19.81 10.09 -33.64
CA THR A 921 -19.44 9.98 -32.22
C THR A 921 -18.37 8.89 -32.03
N VAL A 922 -17.52 9.03 -31.02
CA VAL A 922 -16.59 8.00 -30.56
C VAL A 922 -17.38 6.71 -30.21
N PRO A 923 -16.93 5.52 -30.68
CA PRO A 923 -17.60 4.26 -30.38
C PRO A 923 -17.76 3.98 -28.87
N LEU A 924 -18.76 3.16 -28.52
CA LEU A 924 -19.08 2.77 -27.14
C LEU A 924 -18.11 1.71 -26.58
N VAL A 925 -16.82 2.06 -26.52
CA VAL A 925 -15.78 1.30 -25.82
C VAL A 925 -15.87 1.51 -24.31
N GLN A 926 -15.40 0.54 -23.53
CA GLN A 926 -15.26 0.68 -22.09
C GLN A 926 -14.02 1.52 -21.77
N VAL A 927 -14.14 2.40 -20.77
CA VAL A 927 -12.98 2.96 -20.07
C VAL A 927 -12.96 2.26 -18.72
N ASP A 928 -11.91 1.48 -18.46
CA ASP A 928 -11.82 0.62 -17.26
C ASP A 928 -11.48 1.44 -15.98
N ASP A 929 -10.88 2.61 -16.16
CA ASP A 929 -10.45 3.51 -15.09
C ASP A 929 -11.45 4.67 -14.88
N SER A 930 -11.20 5.51 -13.87
CA SER A 930 -12.05 6.70 -13.66
C SER A 930 -11.87 7.70 -14.81
N ILE A 931 -12.94 8.35 -15.26
CA ILE A 931 -12.96 9.34 -16.36
C ILE A 931 -12.10 10.60 -16.13
N VAL A 932 -11.29 10.65 -15.07
CA VAL A 932 -10.32 11.72 -14.81
C VAL A 932 -9.27 11.73 -15.92
N GLY A 933 -9.26 12.81 -16.70
CA GLY A 933 -8.33 12.97 -17.82
C GLY A 933 -8.87 12.53 -19.18
N VAL A 934 -10.07 11.95 -19.25
CA VAL A 934 -10.66 11.50 -20.53
C VAL A 934 -11.23 12.67 -21.32
N LEU A 935 -10.96 12.68 -22.63
CA LEU A 935 -11.54 13.59 -23.62
C LEU A 935 -12.01 12.87 -24.89
N TYR A 936 -13.01 13.42 -25.57
CA TYR A 936 -13.56 12.93 -26.84
C TYR A 936 -13.44 13.94 -27.99
N GLU A 937 -13.06 13.45 -29.18
CA GLU A 937 -13.09 14.19 -30.45
C GLU A 937 -13.86 13.39 -31.51
N GLY A 938 -14.80 14.01 -32.23
CA GLY A 938 -15.72 13.34 -33.15
C GLY A 938 -16.47 14.29 -34.10
N GLY A 939 -17.26 13.74 -35.03
CA GLY A 939 -17.88 14.50 -36.12
C GLY A 939 -19.05 15.40 -35.72
N ILE A 940 -19.82 15.06 -34.68
CA ILE A 940 -20.95 15.88 -34.22
C ILE A 940 -20.47 16.96 -33.24
N ASN A 941 -20.76 18.22 -33.57
CA ASN A 941 -20.57 19.38 -32.69
C ASN A 941 -21.88 19.93 -32.09
N HIS A 942 -23.03 19.27 -32.34
CA HIS A 942 -24.34 19.74 -31.86
C HIS A 942 -25.34 18.60 -31.58
N PHE A 943 -25.91 18.58 -30.37
CA PHE A 943 -27.02 17.69 -29.98
C PHE A 943 -28.26 18.49 -29.54
N ASN A 944 -29.46 17.97 -29.81
CA ASN A 944 -30.71 18.48 -29.25
C ASN A 944 -31.34 17.40 -28.35
N LEU A 945 -31.30 17.58 -27.02
CA LEU A 945 -31.91 16.61 -26.11
C LEU A 945 -33.40 16.91 -25.91
N PRO A 946 -34.30 15.90 -25.89
CA PRO A 946 -34.05 14.46 -25.85
C PRO A 946 -34.35 13.78 -27.20
N GLU A 947 -33.57 14.07 -28.25
CA GLU A 947 -33.53 13.21 -29.42
C GLU A 947 -32.80 11.89 -29.09
N ASN A 948 -33.20 10.79 -29.73
CA ASN A 948 -32.67 9.45 -29.45
C ASN A 948 -31.31 9.24 -30.15
N PHE A 949 -30.24 9.81 -29.59
CA PHE A 949 -28.88 9.40 -29.91
C PHE A 949 -28.50 8.13 -29.13
N THR A 950 -27.55 7.36 -29.66
CA THR A 950 -27.02 6.11 -29.09
C THR A 950 -25.73 6.31 -28.31
N SER A 951 -24.99 7.38 -28.62
CA SER A 951 -23.81 7.88 -27.93
C SER A 951 -23.84 9.41 -28.00
N PHE A 952 -23.30 10.09 -26.99
CA PHE A 952 -23.06 11.54 -27.01
C PHE A 952 -21.57 11.89 -27.09
N ARG A 953 -20.70 10.88 -27.15
CA ARG A 953 -19.24 11.00 -27.02
C ARG A 953 -18.64 11.67 -28.26
N SER A 954 -18.55 13.01 -28.25
CA SER A 954 -18.01 13.80 -29.36
C SER A 954 -17.40 15.12 -28.89
N GLY A 955 -16.68 15.80 -29.77
CA GLY A 955 -15.92 17.03 -29.48
C GLY A 955 -14.98 17.40 -30.63
N PRO A 956 -13.99 18.30 -30.44
CA PRO A 956 -13.57 18.89 -29.18
C PRO A 956 -14.48 20.02 -28.66
N GLU A 957 -15.30 20.66 -29.51
CA GLU A 957 -16.23 21.71 -29.11
C GLU A 957 -17.67 21.31 -29.44
N LEU A 958 -18.51 21.21 -28.40
CA LEU A 958 -19.82 20.57 -28.46
C LEU A 958 -20.93 21.50 -27.93
N THR A 959 -22.05 21.62 -28.65
CA THR A 959 -23.22 22.43 -28.26
C THR A 959 -24.45 21.55 -28.00
N VAL A 960 -24.88 21.46 -26.75
CA VAL A 960 -26.00 20.64 -26.29
C VAL A 960 -27.20 21.53 -25.97
N ASN A 961 -28.29 21.39 -26.73
CA ASN A 961 -29.50 22.18 -26.59
C ASN A 961 -30.62 21.36 -25.92
N ILE A 962 -31.08 21.81 -24.76
CA ILE A 962 -32.03 21.09 -23.90
C ILE A 962 -33.45 21.55 -24.23
N THR A 963 -34.12 20.82 -25.12
CA THR A 963 -35.44 21.21 -25.68
C THR A 963 -36.62 20.94 -24.74
N LYS A 964 -36.43 20.09 -23.73
CA LYS A 964 -37.44 19.70 -22.73
C LYS A 964 -36.82 19.75 -21.32
N PRO A 965 -37.53 20.25 -20.29
CA PRO A 965 -37.04 20.25 -18.92
C PRO A 965 -37.01 18.86 -18.28
N SER A 966 -36.17 18.71 -17.24
CA SER A 966 -35.98 17.50 -16.43
C SER A 966 -35.60 16.29 -17.28
N ILE A 967 -34.50 16.45 -18.02
CA ILE A 967 -33.73 15.39 -18.66
C ILE A 967 -32.54 15.07 -17.75
N ASP A 968 -32.16 13.79 -17.69
CA ASP A 968 -30.91 13.32 -17.08
C ASP A 968 -29.76 13.39 -18.10
N ILE A 969 -28.65 13.99 -17.69
CA ILE A 969 -27.43 14.16 -18.48
C ILE A 969 -26.26 13.65 -17.66
N TYR A 970 -25.52 12.67 -18.19
CA TYR A 970 -24.39 12.05 -17.51
C TYR A 970 -23.07 12.72 -17.91
N GLN A 971 -22.16 12.95 -16.96
CA GLN A 971 -20.92 13.69 -17.24
C GLN A 971 -19.99 12.93 -18.20
N ASP A 972 -19.96 11.60 -18.11
CA ASP A 972 -19.14 10.70 -18.93
C ASP A 972 -19.61 10.59 -20.39
N ASP A 973 -20.86 10.98 -20.70
CA ASP A 973 -21.35 11.15 -22.06
C ASP A 973 -20.77 12.42 -22.74
N PHE A 974 -20.43 13.46 -21.95
CA PHE A 974 -20.12 14.81 -22.42
C PHE A 974 -18.72 15.27 -21.98
N LEU A 975 -17.69 14.55 -22.45
CA LEU A 975 -16.26 14.82 -22.17
C LEU A 975 -15.51 15.45 -23.35
N ALA A 976 -16.04 16.53 -23.95
CA ALA A 976 -15.31 17.29 -24.98
C ALA A 976 -14.25 18.23 -24.36
N GLU A 977 -13.38 18.88 -25.16
CA GLU A 977 -12.53 19.99 -24.66
C GLU A 977 -13.41 21.14 -24.13
N LYS A 978 -14.50 21.47 -24.84
CA LYS A 978 -15.51 22.43 -24.44
C LYS A 978 -16.92 21.89 -24.67
N VAL A 979 -17.80 21.95 -23.67
CA VAL A 979 -19.21 21.57 -23.81
C VAL A 979 -20.11 22.72 -23.39
N HIS A 980 -20.96 23.17 -24.31
CA HIS A 980 -21.87 24.30 -24.16
C HIS A 980 -23.32 23.81 -24.03
N PHE A 981 -23.87 23.89 -22.82
CA PHE A 981 -25.26 23.55 -22.51
C PHE A 981 -26.17 24.77 -22.54
N TYR A 982 -27.29 24.66 -23.27
CA TYR A 982 -28.29 25.72 -23.45
C TYR A 982 -29.71 25.20 -23.23
N GLY A 983 -30.65 26.08 -22.84
CA GLY A 983 -32.08 25.81 -22.95
C GLY A 983 -32.80 25.52 -21.62
N ASN A 984 -33.60 24.45 -21.58
CA ASN A 984 -34.40 24.11 -20.41
C ASN A 984 -33.56 23.55 -19.25
N SER A 985 -34.18 23.38 -18.08
CA SER A 985 -33.52 22.85 -16.89
C SER A 985 -33.27 21.34 -16.95
N PHE A 986 -32.16 20.85 -16.39
CA PHE A 986 -31.78 19.43 -16.44
C PHE A 986 -31.04 18.95 -15.18
N TYR A 987 -31.04 17.63 -14.98
CA TYR A 987 -30.22 16.94 -13.99
C TYR A 987 -28.87 16.60 -14.61
N PHE A 988 -27.77 16.95 -13.94
CA PHE A 988 -26.40 16.69 -14.38
C PHE A 988 -25.72 15.74 -13.39
N HIS A 989 -25.57 14.49 -13.80
CA HIS A 989 -25.00 13.39 -13.03
C HIS A 989 -23.47 13.44 -13.15
N VAL A 990 -22.81 13.87 -12.07
CA VAL A 990 -21.35 14.04 -12.00
C VAL A 990 -20.69 12.74 -11.54
N PHE A 991 -19.53 12.38 -12.09
CA PHE A 991 -18.75 11.22 -11.65
C PHE A 991 -17.40 11.60 -11.02
N SER A 992 -16.58 12.41 -11.70
CA SER A 992 -15.23 12.77 -11.22
C SER A 992 -14.67 14.03 -11.91
N LYS A 993 -13.38 14.35 -11.69
CA LYS A 993 -12.75 15.55 -12.28
C LYS A 993 -12.52 15.38 -13.78
N SER A 994 -13.37 16.00 -14.60
CA SER A 994 -13.14 16.10 -16.04
C SER A 994 -12.15 17.21 -16.41
N LEU A 995 -11.48 17.04 -17.57
CA LEU A 995 -10.71 18.09 -18.26
C LEU A 995 -11.59 19.09 -19.03
N THR A 996 -12.85 18.77 -19.27
CA THR A 996 -13.79 19.59 -20.05
C THR A 996 -13.98 20.98 -19.45
N HIS A 997 -13.91 22.00 -20.31
CA HIS A 997 -14.44 23.33 -20.02
C HIS A 997 -15.96 23.33 -20.23
N TYR A 998 -16.72 23.28 -19.14
CA TYR A 998 -18.18 23.35 -19.21
C TYR A 998 -18.68 24.79 -19.31
N PHE A 999 -19.56 25.08 -20.27
CA PHE A 999 -20.24 26.35 -20.44
C PHE A 999 -21.75 26.15 -20.26
N PHE A 1000 -22.32 26.70 -19.20
CA PHE A 1000 -23.77 26.64 -18.95
C PHE A 1000 -24.41 28.00 -19.22
N GLN A 1001 -25.20 28.12 -20.29
CA GLN A 1001 -25.79 29.39 -20.72
C GLN A 1001 -27.33 29.35 -20.87
N ASN A 1002 -28.02 30.24 -20.14
CA ASN A 1002 -29.48 30.29 -19.99
C ASN A 1002 -30.09 28.98 -19.44
N ALA A 1003 -29.30 28.13 -18.78
CA ALA A 1003 -29.70 26.81 -18.30
C ALA A 1003 -30.14 26.84 -16.82
N SER A 1004 -30.73 25.77 -16.30
CA SER A 1004 -30.94 25.65 -14.85
C SER A 1004 -30.66 24.23 -14.38
N LEU A 1005 -29.74 24.11 -13.44
CA LEU A 1005 -29.04 22.89 -13.13
C LEU A 1005 -29.42 22.33 -11.76
N TYR A 1006 -29.62 21.02 -11.76
CA TYR A 1006 -29.70 20.17 -10.60
C TYR A 1006 -28.50 19.22 -10.71
N PHE A 1007 -27.52 19.31 -9.81
CA PHE A 1007 -26.41 18.35 -9.80
C PHE A 1007 -26.83 17.11 -9.03
N GLU A 1008 -26.73 15.94 -9.65
CA GLU A 1008 -26.83 14.66 -8.97
C GLU A 1008 -25.42 14.08 -8.79
N MET A 1009 -25.13 13.60 -7.59
CA MET A 1009 -23.77 13.29 -7.12
C MET A 1009 -23.72 11.89 -6.52
N PRO A 1010 -22.72 11.06 -6.85
CA PRO A 1010 -22.57 9.74 -6.26
C PRO A 1010 -22.21 9.82 -4.78
N ASN A 1011 -22.69 8.82 -4.02
CA ASN A 1011 -22.19 8.46 -2.69
C ASN A 1011 -22.18 9.61 -1.65
N ASN A 1012 -23.18 10.48 -1.68
CA ASN A 1012 -23.33 11.66 -0.80
C ASN A 1012 -22.16 12.68 -0.90
N SER A 1013 -21.39 12.66 -1.98
CA SER A 1013 -20.47 13.75 -2.28
C SER A 1013 -21.27 15.01 -2.63
N ASN A 1014 -20.82 16.17 -2.15
CA ASN A 1014 -21.47 17.47 -2.43
C ASN A 1014 -20.61 18.32 -3.37
N THR A 1015 -19.74 17.69 -4.17
CA THR A 1015 -18.52 18.33 -4.68
C THR A 1015 -18.32 18.06 -6.17
N PHE A 1016 -18.54 19.08 -7.00
CA PHE A 1016 -18.26 19.04 -8.44
C PHE A 1016 -16.79 19.40 -8.70
N TYR A 1017 -16.12 18.67 -9.60
CA TYR A 1017 -14.76 18.95 -10.04
C TYR A 1017 -14.70 19.15 -11.56
N ALA A 1018 -14.20 20.30 -12.01
CA ALA A 1018 -13.94 20.61 -13.42
C ALA A 1018 -12.55 21.22 -13.61
N SER A 1019 -12.06 21.28 -14.86
CA SER A 1019 -10.90 22.13 -15.19
C SER A 1019 -11.31 23.60 -15.22
N SER A 1020 -12.40 23.91 -15.91
CA SER A 1020 -12.82 25.27 -16.24
C SER A 1020 -14.34 25.34 -16.34
N LEU A 1021 -14.93 26.41 -15.81
CA LEU A 1021 -16.38 26.56 -15.72
C LEU A 1021 -16.83 27.96 -16.15
N THR A 1022 -17.65 28.03 -17.19
CA THR A 1022 -18.33 29.27 -17.62
C THR A 1022 -19.82 29.22 -17.30
N LEU A 1023 -20.35 30.29 -16.71
CA LEU A 1023 -21.75 30.41 -16.27
C LEU A 1023 -22.35 31.72 -16.79
N ARG A 1024 -23.44 31.64 -17.56
CA ARG A 1024 -24.09 32.81 -18.15
C ARG A 1024 -25.62 32.73 -18.03
N ASN A 1025 -26.20 33.55 -17.16
CA ASN A 1025 -27.64 33.57 -16.88
C ASN A 1025 -28.20 32.16 -16.53
N SER A 1026 -27.44 31.37 -15.77
CA SER A 1026 -27.74 29.97 -15.48
C SER A 1026 -27.85 29.70 -13.98
N SER A 1027 -28.94 29.11 -13.51
CA SER A 1027 -29.20 28.96 -12.07
C SER A 1027 -28.93 27.55 -11.53
N PHE A 1028 -28.46 27.43 -10.29
CA PHE A 1028 -28.28 26.14 -9.60
C PHE A 1028 -29.29 25.98 -8.47
N VAL A 1029 -29.95 24.83 -8.40
CA VAL A 1029 -31.07 24.61 -7.47
C VAL A 1029 -30.66 23.90 -6.16
N GLN A 1030 -29.40 23.47 -6.06
CA GLN A 1030 -28.85 22.72 -4.92
C GLN A 1030 -27.56 23.36 -4.40
N GLY A 1031 -27.29 23.22 -3.10
CA GLY A 1031 -26.06 23.69 -2.45
C GLY A 1031 -24.92 22.71 -2.71
N VAL A 1032 -24.03 23.07 -3.64
CA VAL A 1032 -22.91 22.25 -4.11
C VAL A 1032 -21.61 23.04 -3.96
N ALA A 1033 -20.54 22.36 -3.54
CA ALA A 1033 -19.18 22.87 -3.60
C ALA A 1033 -18.63 22.63 -5.02
N VAL A 1034 -18.06 23.66 -5.64
CA VAL A 1034 -17.58 23.60 -7.03
C VAL A 1034 -16.09 23.90 -7.06
N HIS A 1035 -15.27 22.87 -7.25
CA HIS A 1035 -13.83 23.00 -7.42
C HIS A 1035 -13.51 23.10 -8.90
N CYS A 1036 -12.86 24.20 -9.30
CA CYS A 1036 -12.40 24.40 -10.67
C CYS A 1036 -11.02 25.05 -10.70
N ASP A 1037 -10.24 24.79 -11.74
CA ASP A 1037 -8.97 25.50 -11.92
C ASP A 1037 -9.23 26.94 -12.40
N TYR A 1038 -10.28 27.15 -13.20
CA TYR A 1038 -10.76 28.45 -13.72
C TYR A 1038 -12.28 28.64 -13.61
N LEU A 1039 -12.73 29.86 -13.29
CA LEU A 1039 -14.16 30.23 -13.20
C LEU A 1039 -14.47 31.51 -13.99
N ASN A 1040 -15.54 31.52 -14.80
CA ASN A 1040 -16.02 32.69 -15.55
C ASN A 1040 -17.55 32.80 -15.41
N SER A 1041 -18.05 33.72 -14.59
CA SER A 1041 -19.49 33.77 -14.26
C SER A 1041 -20.05 35.18 -14.31
N ASP A 1042 -21.30 35.34 -14.74
CA ASP A 1042 -22.09 36.51 -14.30
C ASP A 1042 -22.63 36.33 -12.88
N LEU A 1043 -22.99 37.44 -12.24
CA LEU A 1043 -23.50 37.48 -10.87
C LEU A 1043 -24.80 36.69 -10.71
N HIS A 1044 -25.69 36.76 -11.71
CA HIS A 1044 -27.00 36.12 -11.68
C HIS A 1044 -26.85 34.62 -11.41
N SER A 1045 -25.89 33.99 -12.09
CA SER A 1045 -25.62 32.57 -12.00
C SER A 1045 -25.10 32.12 -10.63
N ILE A 1046 -24.46 33.00 -9.87
CA ILE A 1046 -23.87 32.69 -8.55
C ILE A 1046 -24.86 32.94 -7.40
N ILE A 1047 -25.67 34.01 -7.49
CA ILE A 1047 -26.54 34.47 -6.39
C ILE A 1047 -27.89 33.74 -6.33
N LEU A 1048 -28.31 33.01 -7.37
CA LEU A 1048 -29.66 32.45 -7.40
C LEU A 1048 -29.86 31.26 -6.45
N ARG A 1049 -30.50 31.56 -5.31
CA ARG A 1049 -31.21 30.64 -4.38
C ARG A 1049 -30.41 29.60 -3.57
N SER A 1050 -29.17 29.29 -3.91
CA SER A 1050 -28.34 28.33 -3.18
C SER A 1050 -27.17 29.00 -2.45
N ILE A 1051 -26.73 28.43 -1.33
CA ILE A 1051 -25.36 28.65 -0.84
C ILE A 1051 -24.47 27.78 -1.72
N ILE A 1052 -23.77 28.40 -2.66
CA ILE A 1052 -22.80 27.74 -3.54
C ILE A 1052 -21.42 28.21 -3.13
N LEU A 1053 -20.51 27.24 -2.98
CA LEU A 1053 -19.15 27.45 -2.50
C LEU A 1053 -18.18 27.10 -3.63
N PHE A 1054 -17.64 28.10 -4.29
CA PHE A 1054 -16.67 27.91 -5.38
C PHE A 1054 -15.25 27.92 -4.81
N PHE A 1055 -14.47 26.89 -5.11
CA PHE A 1055 -13.05 26.79 -4.80
C PHE A 1055 -12.26 26.87 -6.11
N VAL A 1056 -11.68 28.04 -6.39
CA VAL A 1056 -11.04 28.34 -7.68
C VAL A 1056 -9.52 28.33 -7.52
N LYS A 1057 -8.85 27.33 -8.10
CA LYS A 1057 -7.42 27.08 -7.85
C LYS A 1057 -6.49 28.17 -8.37
N PHE A 1058 -6.74 28.69 -9.57
CA PHE A 1058 -5.86 29.68 -10.20
C PHE A 1058 -6.50 31.05 -10.33
N HIS A 1059 -7.68 31.13 -10.96
CA HIS A 1059 -8.19 32.40 -11.47
C HIS A 1059 -9.72 32.42 -11.70
N SER A 1060 -10.38 33.51 -11.30
CA SER A 1060 -11.81 33.75 -11.58
C SER A 1060 -12.08 35.11 -12.24
N ASP A 1061 -13.06 35.16 -13.13
CA ASP A 1061 -13.60 36.36 -13.78
C ASP A 1061 -15.11 36.49 -13.53
N ILE A 1062 -15.51 37.43 -12.69
CA ILE A 1062 -16.91 37.61 -12.25
C ILE A 1062 -17.52 38.88 -12.85
N TYR A 1063 -18.63 38.77 -13.57
CA TYR A 1063 -19.29 39.86 -14.31
C TYR A 1063 -20.51 40.39 -13.54
N LEU A 1064 -20.46 41.67 -13.20
CA LEU A 1064 -21.40 42.34 -12.31
C LEU A 1064 -22.27 43.34 -13.08
N ASP A 1065 -23.25 42.81 -13.79
CA ASP A 1065 -24.26 43.59 -14.53
C ASP A 1065 -25.52 43.90 -13.68
N ASP A 1066 -25.75 43.12 -12.62
CA ASP A 1066 -26.83 43.29 -11.63
C ASP A 1066 -26.36 44.10 -10.39
N PRO A 1067 -27.26 44.81 -9.68
CA PRO A 1067 -26.91 45.63 -8.51
C PRO A 1067 -26.57 44.80 -7.26
N ILE A 1068 -25.47 45.17 -6.60
CA ILE A 1068 -24.96 44.60 -5.34
C ILE A 1068 -24.98 45.65 -4.23
N GLU A 1069 -25.33 45.26 -3.00
CA GLU A 1069 -25.22 46.12 -1.83
C GLU A 1069 -23.77 46.17 -1.32
N ASN A 1070 -23.15 44.99 -1.15
CA ASN A 1070 -21.82 44.84 -0.59
C ASN A 1070 -21.09 43.58 -1.12
N ILE A 1071 -19.76 43.68 -1.23
CA ILE A 1071 -18.86 42.53 -1.38
C ILE A 1071 -18.04 42.42 -0.09
N LEU A 1072 -18.16 41.29 0.60
CA LEU A 1072 -17.37 40.97 1.78
C LEU A 1072 -16.13 40.20 1.35
N ILE A 1073 -14.95 40.80 1.52
CA ILE A 1073 -13.66 40.17 1.30
C ILE A 1073 -13.32 39.31 2.53
N LEU A 1074 -12.92 38.08 2.29
CA LEU A 1074 -12.57 37.07 3.29
C LEU A 1074 -11.07 36.74 3.19
N GLU A 1075 -10.58 35.84 4.04
CA GLU A 1075 -9.15 35.48 4.09
C GLU A 1075 -8.71 34.67 2.85
N GLU A 1076 -9.56 33.74 2.40
CA GLU A 1076 -9.30 32.84 1.26
C GLU A 1076 -10.10 33.22 0.00
N GLY A 1077 -11.02 34.19 0.08
CA GLY A 1077 -12.01 34.46 -0.97
C GLY A 1077 -12.82 35.75 -0.87
N ILE A 1078 -13.96 35.79 -1.55
CA ILE A 1078 -14.99 36.83 -1.44
C ILE A 1078 -16.40 36.25 -1.31
N GLN A 1079 -17.29 36.99 -0.66
CA GLN A 1079 -18.71 36.71 -0.55
C GLN A 1079 -19.53 37.89 -1.08
N PHE A 1080 -20.47 37.63 -1.99
CA PHE A 1080 -21.39 38.66 -2.51
C PHE A 1080 -22.65 38.76 -1.65
N VAL A 1081 -23.09 39.99 -1.34
CA VAL A 1081 -24.27 40.24 -0.49
C VAL A 1081 -25.28 41.14 -1.23
N GLN A 1082 -26.51 40.64 -1.36
CA GLN A 1082 -27.65 41.34 -1.97
C GLN A 1082 -28.69 41.72 -0.89
N ASN A 1083 -29.38 42.86 -1.08
CA ASN A 1083 -30.20 43.57 -0.09
C ASN A 1083 -31.16 42.71 0.80
N ASP A 1084 -31.65 41.57 0.29
CA ASP A 1084 -32.55 40.66 1.05
C ASP A 1084 -31.86 39.87 2.18
N LYS A 1085 -30.52 39.90 2.26
CA LYS A 1085 -29.67 39.18 3.26
C LYS A 1085 -29.83 37.65 3.33
N LYS A 1086 -30.71 37.06 2.51
CA LYS A 1086 -30.97 35.61 2.41
C LYS A 1086 -30.28 34.92 1.23
N LYS A 1087 -29.51 35.68 0.44
CA LYS A 1087 -28.70 35.15 -0.65
C LYS A 1087 -27.29 35.69 -0.49
N SER A 1088 -26.33 34.78 -0.45
CA SER A 1088 -24.91 35.07 -0.56
C SER A 1088 -24.22 33.89 -1.20
N SER A 1089 -23.32 34.16 -2.13
CA SER A 1089 -22.44 33.17 -2.74
C SER A 1089 -21.00 33.46 -2.35
N HIS A 1090 -20.19 32.41 -2.29
CA HIS A 1090 -18.83 32.45 -1.78
C HIS A 1090 -17.87 31.88 -2.83
N ILE A 1091 -16.75 32.58 -3.06
CA ILE A 1091 -15.72 32.19 -4.03
C ILE A 1091 -14.35 32.33 -3.34
N ASP A 1092 -13.75 31.19 -2.98
CA ASP A 1092 -12.36 31.11 -2.56
C ASP A 1092 -11.44 31.00 -3.78
N GLY A 1093 -10.28 31.65 -3.74
CA GLY A 1093 -9.29 31.56 -4.81
C GLY A 1093 -8.28 32.71 -4.81
N PRO A 1094 -7.02 32.47 -5.24
CA PRO A 1094 -5.93 33.43 -5.07
C PRO A 1094 -5.98 34.63 -6.03
N ASN A 1095 -6.69 34.53 -7.16
CA ASN A 1095 -6.89 35.64 -8.11
C ASN A 1095 -8.37 35.77 -8.48
N ILE A 1096 -8.94 36.94 -8.19
CA ILE A 1096 -10.36 37.23 -8.42
C ILE A 1096 -10.51 38.55 -9.19
N ASN A 1097 -10.79 38.46 -10.47
CA ASN A 1097 -11.20 39.58 -11.30
C ASN A 1097 -12.72 39.82 -11.13
N ILE A 1098 -13.10 41.08 -10.99
CA ILE A 1098 -14.48 41.54 -10.84
C ILE A 1098 -14.72 42.62 -11.90
N HIS A 1099 -15.61 42.37 -12.86
CA HIS A 1099 -15.94 43.30 -13.95
C HIS A 1099 -17.27 43.99 -13.65
N TYR A 1100 -17.22 45.27 -13.24
CA TYR A 1100 -18.42 46.05 -12.90
C TYR A 1100 -18.82 47.01 -14.02
N SER A 1101 -20.06 46.84 -14.49
CA SER A 1101 -20.71 47.69 -15.51
C SER A 1101 -21.83 48.56 -14.91
N GLY A 1102 -22.48 48.09 -13.83
CA GLY A 1102 -23.59 48.76 -13.15
C GLY A 1102 -23.28 50.18 -12.64
N ASN A 1103 -24.31 51.01 -12.47
CA ASN A 1103 -24.16 52.43 -12.11
C ASN A 1103 -24.40 52.73 -10.62
N ASP A 1104 -24.71 51.72 -9.80
CA ASP A 1104 -25.02 51.89 -8.39
C ASP A 1104 -23.75 52.00 -7.52
N PRO A 1105 -23.83 52.57 -6.30
CA PRO A 1105 -22.68 52.66 -5.41
C PRO A 1105 -22.34 51.30 -4.76
N ILE A 1106 -21.41 50.55 -5.34
CA ILE A 1106 -20.94 49.28 -4.79
C ILE A 1106 -20.12 49.48 -3.50
N SER A 1107 -20.33 48.62 -2.50
CA SER A 1107 -19.61 48.65 -1.22
C SER A 1107 -18.65 47.48 -1.10
N PHE A 1108 -17.52 47.67 -0.41
CA PHE A 1108 -16.59 46.61 -0.03
C PHE A 1108 -16.34 46.65 1.49
N SER A 1109 -16.59 45.52 2.14
CA SER A 1109 -16.18 45.22 3.52
C SER A 1109 -15.07 44.17 3.52
N LEU A 1110 -14.31 44.09 4.60
CA LEU A 1110 -13.49 42.95 4.95
C LEU A 1110 -14.11 42.23 6.15
N ALA A 1111 -13.92 40.92 6.21
CA ALA A 1111 -14.22 40.11 7.37
C ALA A 1111 -13.26 40.41 8.55
N ASN A 1112 -13.32 39.60 9.60
CA ASN A 1112 -12.60 39.88 10.86
C ASN A 1112 -11.06 39.96 10.71
N ASN A 1113 -10.50 39.41 9.65
CA ASN A 1113 -9.06 39.30 9.43
C ASN A 1113 -8.56 40.49 8.59
N LYS A 1114 -7.55 41.20 9.11
CA LYS A 1114 -7.07 42.48 8.55
C LYS A 1114 -5.98 42.34 7.48
N SER A 1115 -5.86 41.18 6.85
CA SER A 1115 -4.75 40.86 5.96
C SER A 1115 -5.26 40.27 4.65
N LEU A 1116 -4.76 40.76 3.52
CA LEU A 1116 -5.06 40.22 2.19
C LEU A 1116 -3.97 39.24 1.73
N ASN A 1117 -3.41 38.44 2.65
CA ASN A 1117 -2.18 37.71 2.34
C ASN A 1117 -2.31 36.65 1.25
N ASP A 1118 -3.50 36.10 1.03
CA ASP A 1118 -3.68 34.94 0.14
C ASP A 1118 -4.57 35.23 -1.09
N VAL A 1119 -5.31 36.35 -1.12
CA VAL A 1119 -6.18 36.76 -2.24
C VAL A 1119 -5.67 38.03 -2.93
N SER A 1120 -5.68 38.05 -4.28
CA SER A 1120 -5.49 39.23 -5.13
C SER A 1120 -6.78 39.57 -5.87
N ILE A 1121 -7.38 40.73 -5.57
CA ILE A 1121 -8.66 41.18 -6.15
C ILE A 1121 -8.43 42.31 -7.14
N ARG A 1122 -9.01 42.19 -8.35
CA ARG A 1122 -8.91 43.19 -9.42
C ARG A 1122 -10.30 43.64 -9.88
N LEU A 1123 -10.68 44.86 -9.50
CA LEU A 1123 -11.97 45.46 -9.86
C LEU A 1123 -11.84 46.27 -11.15
N PHE A 1124 -12.28 45.69 -12.27
CA PHE A 1124 -12.37 46.35 -13.57
C PHE A 1124 -13.67 47.18 -13.64
N LEU A 1125 -13.55 48.50 -13.85
CA LEU A 1125 -14.67 49.43 -13.92
C LEU A 1125 -14.93 49.87 -15.36
N SER A 1126 -16.21 49.88 -15.75
CA SER A 1126 -16.65 50.26 -17.10
C SER A 1126 -17.99 51.01 -17.11
N GLY A 1127 -18.21 51.86 -18.11
CA GLY A 1127 -19.41 52.69 -18.23
C GLY A 1127 -19.29 54.02 -17.47
N GLY A 1128 -20.44 54.65 -17.19
CA GLY A 1128 -20.50 56.00 -16.60
C GLY A 1128 -20.05 56.09 -15.13
N ASP A 1129 -19.93 57.31 -14.63
CA ASP A 1129 -19.44 57.69 -13.29
C ASP A 1129 -19.81 56.68 -12.16
N LYS A 1130 -18.82 56.24 -11.37
CA LYS A 1130 -18.97 55.20 -10.33
C LYS A 1130 -18.64 55.73 -8.93
N ILE A 1131 -19.29 55.14 -7.92
CA ILE A 1131 -19.00 55.38 -6.50
C ILE A 1131 -18.63 54.05 -5.84
N ILE A 1132 -17.39 53.91 -5.38
CA ILE A 1132 -16.94 52.77 -4.58
C ILE A 1132 -16.98 53.18 -3.11
N LYS A 1133 -17.59 52.37 -2.24
CA LYS A 1133 -17.56 52.60 -0.78
C LYS A 1133 -16.61 51.60 -0.12
N LEU A 1134 -15.68 52.11 0.69
CA LEU A 1134 -14.85 51.32 1.60
C LEU A 1134 -15.29 51.62 3.04
N ASP A 1135 -15.74 50.61 3.78
CA ASP A 1135 -16.26 50.80 5.14
C ASP A 1135 -15.14 50.85 6.22
N LYS A 1136 -15.54 50.80 7.50
CA LYS A 1136 -14.60 50.89 8.64
C LYS A 1136 -13.67 49.67 8.80
N SER A 1137 -13.97 48.53 8.17
CA SER A 1137 -13.13 47.32 8.24
C SER A 1137 -11.73 47.56 7.65
N TRP A 1138 -11.64 48.44 6.65
CA TRP A 1138 -10.39 48.85 5.97
C TRP A 1138 -9.39 49.61 6.88
N TYR A 1139 -9.69 49.81 8.16
CA TYR A 1139 -8.80 50.45 9.11
C TYR A 1139 -7.61 49.55 9.51
N ASN A 1140 -6.40 49.97 9.13
CA ASN A 1140 -5.14 49.24 9.33
C ASN A 1140 -5.16 47.83 8.70
N VAL A 1141 -5.49 47.75 7.40
CA VAL A 1141 -5.33 46.54 6.59
C VAL A 1141 -3.86 46.37 6.19
N GLU A 1142 -3.39 45.14 6.23
CA GLU A 1142 -2.10 44.70 5.71
C GLU A 1142 -2.22 44.35 4.22
N ASN A 1143 -1.19 44.71 3.44
CA ASN A 1143 -1.13 44.50 1.99
C ASN A 1143 -2.35 44.99 1.16
N PRO A 1144 -2.92 46.19 1.42
CA PRO A 1144 -4.10 46.70 0.69
C PRO A 1144 -3.90 46.83 -0.83
N LYS A 1145 -2.67 46.90 -1.33
CA LYS A 1145 -2.33 46.91 -2.78
C LYS A 1145 -2.79 45.67 -3.54
N LYS A 1146 -3.09 44.58 -2.83
CA LYS A 1146 -3.70 43.39 -3.43
C LYS A 1146 -5.18 43.59 -3.82
N PHE A 1147 -5.82 44.65 -3.33
CA PHE A 1147 -7.05 45.19 -3.91
C PHE A 1147 -6.68 46.29 -4.91
N ARG A 1148 -6.81 45.98 -6.20
CA ARG A 1148 -6.51 46.90 -7.31
C ARG A 1148 -7.79 47.26 -8.05
N ILE A 1149 -8.02 48.55 -8.29
CA ILE A 1149 -9.08 49.06 -9.17
C ILE A 1149 -8.45 49.41 -10.52
N ILE A 1150 -9.07 48.95 -11.60
CA ILE A 1150 -8.63 49.14 -12.99
C ILE A 1150 -9.76 49.83 -13.75
N VAL A 1151 -9.56 51.08 -14.16
CA VAL A 1151 -10.57 51.87 -14.87
C VAL A 1151 -10.37 51.73 -16.37
N ASN A 1152 -11.32 51.09 -17.05
CA ASN A 1152 -11.25 50.84 -18.49
C ASN A 1152 -11.74 52.04 -19.34
N ASP A 1153 -12.61 52.89 -18.79
CA ASP A 1153 -13.10 54.10 -19.44
C ASP A 1153 -12.44 55.35 -18.85
N LEU A 1154 -11.53 55.97 -19.62
CA LEU A 1154 -10.79 57.16 -19.23
C LEU A 1154 -11.66 58.43 -19.07
N THR A 1155 -12.95 58.38 -19.42
CA THR A 1155 -13.90 59.50 -19.26
C THR A 1155 -14.77 59.40 -18.00
N MET A 1156 -14.74 58.24 -17.34
CA MET A 1156 -15.53 57.92 -16.15
C MET A 1156 -15.01 58.69 -14.92
N LYS A 1157 -15.89 59.37 -14.17
CA LYS A 1157 -15.49 59.88 -12.84
C LYS A 1157 -15.60 58.78 -11.80
N LEU A 1158 -14.48 58.44 -11.19
CA LEU A 1158 -14.41 57.55 -10.04
C LEU A 1158 -14.48 58.36 -8.74
N THR A 1159 -15.43 58.05 -7.87
CA THR A 1159 -15.46 58.56 -6.49
C THR A 1159 -15.20 57.41 -5.52
N ILE A 1160 -14.17 57.53 -4.67
CA ILE A 1160 -13.90 56.59 -3.58
C ILE A 1160 -14.37 57.21 -2.27
N ARG A 1161 -15.49 56.70 -1.73
CA ARG A 1161 -16.02 57.07 -0.43
C ARG A 1161 -15.45 56.15 0.65
N VAL A 1162 -14.92 56.71 1.72
CA VAL A 1162 -14.23 55.93 2.77
C VAL A 1162 -14.75 56.34 4.14
N GLU A 1163 -15.18 55.38 4.96
CA GLU A 1163 -15.58 55.65 6.36
C GLU A 1163 -14.38 55.85 7.32
N LEU A 1164 -13.24 56.29 6.78
CA LEU A 1164 -11.96 56.48 7.46
C LEU A 1164 -11.43 57.90 7.21
N MET A 1165 -10.52 58.36 8.09
CA MET A 1165 -9.85 59.67 7.96
C MET A 1165 -8.74 59.70 6.90
N LYS A 1166 -8.48 58.56 6.24
CA LYS A 1166 -7.49 58.36 5.17
C LYS A 1166 -7.95 57.22 4.26
N LEU A 1167 -7.68 57.33 2.97
CA LEU A 1167 -7.73 56.20 2.04
C LEU A 1167 -6.69 55.13 2.48
N PRO A 1168 -7.02 53.81 2.45
CA PRO A 1168 -6.00 52.75 2.52
C PRO A 1168 -5.07 52.81 1.30
N ASP A 1169 -3.88 52.22 1.39
CA ASP A 1169 -2.87 52.21 0.31
C ASP A 1169 -3.23 51.18 -0.78
N ILE A 1170 -4.40 51.35 -1.40
CA ILE A 1170 -4.92 50.56 -2.53
C ILE A 1170 -4.42 51.12 -3.87
N GLU A 1171 -4.37 50.27 -4.90
CA GLU A 1171 -3.85 50.65 -6.22
C GLU A 1171 -5.00 50.97 -7.18
N ILE A 1172 -5.04 52.19 -7.72
CA ILE A 1172 -6.08 52.64 -8.67
C ILE A 1172 -5.39 53.09 -9.97
N VAL A 1173 -5.63 52.35 -11.04
CA VAL A 1173 -4.93 52.51 -12.34
C VAL A 1173 -5.90 52.51 -13.53
N ASP A 1174 -5.45 53.01 -14.67
CA ASP A 1174 -6.11 52.81 -15.96
C ASP A 1174 -5.85 51.40 -16.53
N SER A 1175 -6.49 51.09 -17.66
CA SER A 1175 -6.28 49.85 -18.42
C SER A 1175 -4.87 49.65 -18.98
N ASN A 1176 -3.98 50.66 -18.90
CA ASN A 1176 -2.57 50.56 -19.29
C ASN A 1176 -1.63 50.40 -18.06
N GLY A 1177 -2.15 50.49 -16.83
CA GLY A 1177 -1.37 50.45 -15.59
C GLY A 1177 -0.82 51.80 -15.12
N ASN A 1178 -1.25 52.93 -15.70
CA ASN A 1178 -0.94 54.28 -15.19
C ASN A 1178 -1.85 54.62 -14.00
N LEU A 1179 -1.38 55.42 -13.05
CA LEU A 1179 -2.24 55.92 -11.96
C LEU A 1179 -3.43 56.73 -12.51
N PHE A 1180 -4.63 56.45 -12.01
CA PHE A 1180 -5.88 57.11 -12.41
C PHE A 1180 -6.24 58.27 -11.45
N GLU A 1181 -6.88 59.33 -11.95
CA GLU A 1181 -7.34 60.47 -11.12
C GLU A 1181 -8.78 60.22 -10.64
N PHE A 1182 -8.99 60.25 -9.32
CA PHE A 1182 -10.29 59.97 -8.69
C PHE A 1182 -10.61 60.99 -7.59
N GLN A 1183 -11.89 61.11 -7.25
CA GLN A 1183 -12.36 61.97 -6.16
C GLN A 1183 -12.42 61.18 -4.85
N GLU A 1184 -11.75 61.67 -3.80
CA GLU A 1184 -11.89 61.15 -2.44
C GLU A 1184 -13.08 61.79 -1.70
N ASP A 1185 -13.86 60.95 -1.00
CA ASP A 1185 -14.94 61.37 -0.11
C ASP A 1185 -14.74 60.70 1.27
N LEU A 1186 -13.81 61.27 2.05
CA LEU A 1186 -13.34 60.73 3.33
C LEU A 1186 -14.20 61.16 4.52
N TYR A 1187 -14.32 60.29 5.52
CA TYR A 1187 -14.98 60.62 6.78
C TYR A 1187 -14.27 61.76 7.54
N THR A 1188 -14.94 62.91 7.63
CA THR A 1188 -14.48 64.06 8.40
C THR A 1188 -14.93 63.94 9.87
N PRO A 1189 -14.01 63.80 10.84
CA PRO A 1189 -14.37 63.65 12.24
C PRO A 1189 -14.89 64.97 12.82
N VAL A 1190 -16.15 64.96 13.26
CA VAL A 1190 -16.86 66.17 13.74
C VAL A 1190 -16.12 66.85 14.91
N PHE A 1191 -15.50 66.08 15.80
CA PHE A 1191 -14.50 66.56 16.77
C PHE A 1191 -13.43 65.49 16.99
N THR A 1192 -12.15 65.88 17.07
CA THR A 1192 -11.06 64.95 17.42
C THR A 1192 -10.87 64.88 18.94
N SER A 1193 -10.42 63.74 19.46
CA SER A 1193 -10.13 63.58 20.91
C SER A 1193 -9.11 64.60 21.42
N LYS A 1194 -8.12 64.99 20.60
CA LYS A 1194 -7.19 66.10 20.89
C LYS A 1194 -7.91 67.44 21.02
N LEU A 1195 -8.84 67.76 20.12
CA LEU A 1195 -9.60 69.01 20.19
C LEU A 1195 -10.53 69.03 21.41
N SER A 1196 -11.23 67.92 21.70
CA SER A 1196 -12.06 67.78 22.91
C SER A 1196 -11.23 67.89 24.19
N PHE A 1197 -10.03 67.30 24.23
CA PHE A 1197 -9.10 67.43 25.36
C PHE A 1197 -8.53 68.85 25.50
N MET A 1198 -8.25 69.54 24.39
CA MET A 1198 -7.86 70.96 24.41
C MET A 1198 -8.99 71.85 24.92
N ILE A 1199 -10.23 71.62 24.48
CA ILE A 1199 -11.42 72.33 24.96
C ILE A 1199 -11.58 72.10 26.47
N PHE A 1200 -11.55 70.84 26.92
CA PHE A 1200 -11.64 70.48 28.34
C PHE A 1200 -10.52 71.11 29.18
N GLY A 1201 -9.26 71.02 28.73
CA GLY A 1201 -8.11 71.61 29.43
C GLY A 1201 -8.17 73.14 29.50
N THR A 1202 -8.62 73.80 28.43
CA THR A 1202 -8.84 75.26 28.43
C THR A 1202 -9.94 75.65 29.41
N LEU A 1203 -11.04 74.88 29.45
CA LEU A 1203 -12.16 75.11 30.36
C LEU A 1203 -11.75 74.88 31.83
N ALA A 1204 -10.94 73.86 32.11
CA ALA A 1204 -10.36 73.62 33.44
C ALA A 1204 -9.42 74.76 33.87
N ILE A 1205 -8.57 75.27 32.98
CA ILE A 1205 -7.70 76.43 33.27
C ILE A 1205 -8.53 77.68 33.58
N ILE A 1206 -9.61 77.93 32.84
CA ILE A 1206 -10.55 79.04 33.10
C ILE A 1206 -11.21 78.89 34.48
N ILE A 1207 -11.67 77.69 34.85
CA ILE A 1207 -12.25 77.42 36.17
C ILE A 1207 -11.23 77.65 37.29
N ILE A 1208 -9.98 77.21 37.13
CA ILE A 1208 -8.90 77.45 38.09
C ILE A 1208 -8.62 78.95 38.23
N PHE A 1209 -8.59 79.70 37.12
CA PHE A 1209 -8.35 81.15 37.13
C PHE A 1209 -9.49 81.92 37.81
N ILE A 1210 -10.75 81.54 37.55
CA ILE A 1210 -11.93 82.11 38.25
C ILE A 1210 -11.90 81.76 39.74
N SER A 1211 -11.57 80.51 40.09
CA SER A 1211 -11.44 80.06 41.49
C SER A 1211 -10.34 80.84 42.22
N ALA A 1212 -9.20 81.10 41.57
CA ALA A 1212 -8.12 81.91 42.12
C ALA A 1212 -8.54 83.37 42.33
N ILE A 1213 -9.27 83.97 41.38
CA ILE A 1213 -9.82 85.33 41.52
C ILE A 1213 -10.81 85.39 42.69
N LEU A 1214 -11.71 84.42 42.81
CA LEU A 1214 -12.68 84.34 43.92
C LEU A 1214 -12.01 84.12 45.28
N LEU A 1215 -10.94 83.32 45.33
CA LEU A 1215 -10.16 83.09 46.55
C LEU A 1215 -9.36 84.34 46.96
N ILE A 1216 -8.77 85.06 46.00
CA ILE A 1216 -8.12 86.37 46.24
C ILE A 1216 -9.16 87.40 46.69
N ALA A 1217 -10.34 87.46 46.06
CA ALA A 1217 -11.43 88.34 46.48
C ALA A 1217 -11.94 88.01 47.89
N GLY A 1218 -12.03 86.73 48.25
CA GLY A 1218 -12.36 86.28 49.60
C GLY A 1218 -11.33 86.75 50.63
N ILE A 1219 -10.04 86.55 50.35
CA ILE A 1219 -8.94 86.98 51.23
C ILE A 1219 -8.90 88.53 51.36
N CYS A 1220 -9.13 89.27 50.27
CA CYS A 1220 -9.13 90.73 50.28
C CYS A 1220 -10.39 91.37 50.89
N CYS A 1221 -11.43 90.59 51.21
CA CYS A 1221 -12.68 91.08 51.83
C CYS A 1221 -12.87 90.61 53.28
N TYR A 1222 -11.97 89.78 53.83
CA TYR A 1222 -12.13 89.16 55.14
C TYR A 1222 -11.26 89.82 56.22
N ASP A 1223 -11.63 91.03 56.66
CA ASP A 1223 -10.92 91.71 57.75
C ASP A 1223 -11.83 92.61 58.62
N LYS A 1224 -12.85 92.01 59.26
CA LYS A 1224 -13.44 92.53 60.53
C LYS A 1224 -14.36 91.56 61.27
N LEU A 1225 -14.37 91.71 62.60
CA LEU A 1225 -15.09 90.96 63.63
C LEU A 1225 -14.73 89.46 63.66
N SER A 1226 -13.82 88.98 64.52
CA SER A 1226 -13.59 89.17 65.98
C SER A 1226 -14.59 88.44 66.89
N SER A 1227 -14.09 87.38 67.55
CA SER A 1227 -14.42 86.90 68.91
C SER A 1227 -15.89 86.84 69.35
N TYR A 1228 -16.33 85.64 69.74
CA TYR A 1228 -16.92 85.43 71.07
C TYR A 1228 -16.70 83.98 71.55
N GLU A 1229 -17.02 83.74 72.83
CA GLU A 1229 -16.88 82.53 73.67
C GLU A 1229 -17.35 81.21 72.97
N GLU A 1230 -16.77 80.03 73.20
CA GLU A 1230 -16.36 79.33 74.43
C GLU A 1230 -17.53 78.72 75.24
N ASN A 1231 -17.57 77.38 75.30
CA ASN A 1231 -17.95 76.48 76.40
C ASN A 1231 -18.78 75.25 75.97
N ASP A 1232 -18.58 74.14 76.71
CA ASP A 1232 -19.50 73.02 76.98
C ASP A 1232 -20.05 72.12 75.83
N ILE A 1233 -20.55 70.90 76.06
CA ILE A 1233 -20.11 69.76 76.91
C ILE A 1233 -20.91 68.50 76.47
N GLN A 1234 -20.35 67.29 76.63
CA GLN A 1234 -21.01 65.95 76.69
C GLN A 1234 -22.01 65.44 75.59
N ALA A 1235 -21.57 64.35 74.94
CA ALA A 1235 -22.20 63.01 74.94
C ALA A 1235 -23.46 62.65 74.09
N LEU A 1236 -23.68 61.33 74.00
CA LEU A 1236 -24.69 60.55 73.24
C LEU A 1236 -24.52 60.52 71.70
N SER A 1237 -24.80 59.42 70.98
CA SER A 1237 -24.98 58.01 71.38
C SER A 1237 -24.86 57.03 70.18
N LEU A 1238 -25.08 55.73 70.45
CA LEU A 1238 -25.38 54.62 69.52
C LEU A 1238 -26.42 55.01 68.43
N ALA A 1239 -26.60 54.28 67.31
CA ALA A 1239 -26.58 52.82 67.14
C ALA A 1239 -26.28 52.38 65.66
N GLU A 1240 -25.77 51.16 65.38
CA GLU A 1240 -26.51 49.99 64.81
C GLU A 1240 -26.94 50.13 63.32
N LEU A 1241 -27.10 49.09 62.48
CA LEU A 1241 -26.97 47.62 62.59
C LEU A 1241 -26.71 47.01 61.17
N ASN A 1242 -26.28 45.74 61.11
CA ASN A 1242 -26.62 44.64 60.17
C ASN A 1242 -27.36 44.87 58.82
N SER A 1243 -27.26 44.00 57.79
CA SER A 1243 -26.36 42.85 57.50
C SER A 1243 -26.67 42.23 56.12
N SER A 1244 -25.77 41.32 55.67
CA SER A 1244 -26.05 40.02 55.00
C SER A 1244 -26.72 39.94 53.60
N SER A 1245 -26.45 38.79 52.96
CA SER A 1245 -27.10 38.19 51.76
C SER A 1245 -26.96 38.99 50.44
N GLU A 1246 -26.52 38.42 49.31
CA GLU A 1246 -26.91 37.16 48.63
C GLU A 1246 -28.40 37.22 48.19
N ALA A 1247 -28.80 36.87 46.96
CA ALA A 1247 -28.09 36.26 45.84
C ALA A 1247 -28.74 36.61 44.48
N GLU A 1248 -28.08 36.16 43.41
CA GLU A 1248 -28.69 35.46 42.25
C GLU A 1248 -29.46 36.16 41.09
N TYR A 1249 -29.22 35.54 39.93
CA TYR A 1249 -30.04 35.33 38.72
C TYR A 1249 -30.30 36.43 37.64
N GLU A 1250 -29.77 36.12 36.44
CA GLU A 1250 -30.25 36.37 35.06
C GLU A 1250 -30.67 37.80 34.61
N ASN A 1251 -29.83 38.43 33.76
CA ASN A 1251 -29.74 38.12 32.32
C ASN A 1251 -28.34 38.48 31.77
#